data_AF-A0AA38IWM0-F1
#
_entry.id   AF-A0AA38IWM0-F1
#
_cell.length_a   1.000
_cell.length_b   1.000
_cell.length_c   1.000
_cell.angle_alpha   90.00
_cell.angle_beta   90.00
_cell.angle_gamma   90.00
#
_symmetry.space_group_name_H-M   'P 1'
#
loop_
_entity.id
_entity.type
_entity.pdbx_description
1 polymer ?
#
loop_
_entity_poly.entity_id
_entity_poly.type
_entity_poly.pdbx_seq_one_letter_code
_entity_poly.pdbx_strand_id
1 'polypeptide(L)'
;MQLLGVELIPLTEPLHRRKEALAAGAYFAMFSYGGYLGVLFGVYLLFTRFWWLSLIYICWIHLDRKTCKNGGRPSDWIQKWGWWRHLRNYFPVRTVLVPGFELTPDKNFLFCCFPHGVIPCGPFSSLLNPENLLQKMHPELTVKAAVMEQFFHLPFVREIILGIGGISCSAKSLTHVLTKPQGGHGVILYPGGAAEAMYARPGQHKLVLKDRKGFVKIALKTGASLVPVFTFGEVDLFDQIQNPLICRFQLFFKKLFRFTIALPFGSGFFQTYFGLIPRRKPLFTVVGLPIDVVKVENPTQEEIDEVHQKFIKQLENLFDTYKFDYMQIFGVKLIPLTEPLHRRKEALAAGAYFAMFSYGGYLGVLFGVYLLFTRFWWLSLIYICWIYLDRKTCETGGRSSPWIQKWSWWRHLRNYFPARTVLVPGFKLDPKKNYFFGCFPHGIIPHGPFSSLLSPGTTLQQIYPELTVKIAPMEQFFHLPFVRELVLGKGGISCSAKSLTYMLTRPEGGFGVSLSPGGAAETMYARPGQHKLVLKHRKGFVKIALKTGASLVPVFTFGEIDLFDQIQHPLVCRFQLFLKKLFHFTFALPLGSGFFQTSFGLIPRRKPLFTVVGLPIDVVRVENPTQEEIDELHQKFIKQLVHLFNTYKYDYLVDPEASVLELK
;
A
#
# COMPACT_ATOMS: atom_id res chain seq x y z
N MET A 1 -14.10 20.98 -12.15
CA MET A 1 -14.39 22.33 -11.61
C MET A 1 -15.33 22.14 -10.43
N GLN A 2 -15.03 22.64 -9.23
CA GLN A 2 -15.94 22.55 -8.09
C GLN A 2 -16.90 23.74 -8.11
N LEU A 3 -18.19 23.50 -8.29
CA LEU A 3 -19.24 24.52 -8.20
C LEU A 3 -20.17 24.09 -7.05
N LEU A 4 -20.32 24.92 -6.01
CA LEU A 4 -21.17 24.64 -4.84
C LEU A 4 -20.89 23.28 -4.16
N GLY A 5 -19.60 22.86 -4.11
CA GLY A 5 -19.21 21.58 -3.52
C GLY A 5 -19.44 20.36 -4.40
N VAL A 6 -20.01 20.53 -5.60
CA VAL A 6 -20.18 19.47 -6.60
C VAL A 6 -19.03 19.52 -7.60
N GLU A 7 -18.36 18.40 -7.78
CA GLU A 7 -17.32 18.23 -8.80
C GLU A 7 -17.99 17.99 -10.15
N LEU A 8 -18.01 19.04 -10.96
CA LEU A 8 -18.51 19.00 -12.33
C LEU A 8 -17.48 18.36 -13.24
N ILE A 9 -17.96 17.44 -14.09
CA ILE A 9 -17.20 16.84 -15.18
C ILE A 9 -16.94 17.95 -16.20
N PRO A 10 -15.66 18.27 -16.52
CA PRO A 10 -15.35 19.39 -17.41
C PRO A 10 -16.04 19.25 -18.77
N LEU A 11 -16.62 20.34 -19.29
CA LEU A 11 -17.16 20.38 -20.67
C LEU A 11 -16.08 20.21 -21.75
N THR A 12 -14.80 20.20 -21.37
CA THR A 12 -13.64 19.90 -22.22
C THR A 12 -13.26 18.41 -22.21
N GLU A 13 -13.99 17.56 -21.48
CA GLU A 13 -13.69 16.14 -21.38
C GLU A 13 -13.73 15.46 -22.76
N PRO A 14 -12.71 14.67 -23.15
CA PRO A 14 -12.62 14.07 -24.47
C PRO A 14 -13.85 13.23 -24.85
N LEU A 15 -14.22 13.24 -26.13
CA LEU A 15 -15.40 12.52 -26.64
C LEU A 15 -15.38 11.02 -26.27
N HIS A 16 -14.21 10.38 -26.25
CA HIS A 16 -14.11 8.96 -25.89
C HIS A 16 -14.55 8.70 -24.43
N ARG A 17 -14.21 9.59 -23.49
CA ARG A 17 -14.64 9.49 -22.07
C ARG A 17 -16.15 9.64 -21.92
N ARG A 18 -16.78 10.49 -22.72
CA ARG A 18 -18.24 10.64 -22.74
C ARG A 18 -18.94 9.40 -23.28
N LYS A 19 -18.40 8.80 -24.35
CA LYS A 19 -18.91 7.53 -24.91
C LYS A 19 -18.81 6.39 -23.88
N GLU A 20 -17.74 6.34 -23.10
CA GLU A 20 -17.58 5.38 -22.00
C GLU A 20 -18.62 5.60 -20.87
N ALA A 21 -18.85 6.84 -20.47
CA ALA A 21 -19.87 7.16 -19.46
C ALA A 21 -21.29 6.83 -19.95
N LEU A 22 -21.58 7.11 -21.23
CA LEU A 22 -22.81 6.70 -21.90
C LEU A 22 -22.94 5.18 -21.94
N ALA A 23 -21.84 4.46 -22.20
CA ALA A 23 -21.82 3.00 -22.19
C ALA A 23 -22.19 2.43 -20.82
N ALA A 24 -21.60 2.96 -19.75
CA ALA A 24 -21.90 2.57 -18.37
C ALA A 24 -23.34 2.92 -17.95
N GLY A 25 -23.80 4.12 -18.31
CA GLY A 25 -25.16 4.57 -18.01
C GLY A 25 -26.23 3.74 -18.71
N ALA A 26 -26.08 3.46 -20.01
CA ALA A 26 -27.05 2.64 -20.72
C ALA A 26 -26.94 1.15 -20.40
N TYR A 27 -25.77 0.64 -19.98
CA TYR A 27 -25.68 -0.69 -19.37
C TYR A 27 -26.55 -0.79 -18.11
N PHE A 28 -26.43 0.17 -17.18
CA PHE A 28 -27.29 0.22 -16.00
C PHE A 28 -28.77 0.37 -16.36
N ALA A 29 -29.10 1.26 -17.29
CA ALA A 29 -30.48 1.51 -17.71
C ALA A 29 -31.11 0.29 -18.41
N MET A 30 -30.34 -0.45 -19.20
CA MET A 30 -30.80 -1.66 -19.88
C MET A 30 -31.26 -2.73 -18.88
N PHE A 31 -30.45 -3.01 -17.85
CA PHE A 31 -30.78 -4.01 -16.83
C PHE A 31 -31.81 -3.52 -15.80
N SER A 32 -31.92 -2.21 -15.58
CA SER A 32 -32.83 -1.67 -14.55
C SER A 32 -34.20 -1.27 -15.11
N TYR A 33 -34.25 -0.72 -16.33
CA TYR A 33 -35.46 -0.10 -16.90
C TYR A 33 -35.83 -0.60 -18.29
N GLY A 34 -34.85 -1.08 -19.06
CA GLY A 34 -35.04 -1.42 -20.48
C GLY A 34 -36.17 -2.40 -20.75
N GLY A 35 -36.31 -3.42 -19.90
CA GLY A 35 -37.36 -4.42 -20.05
C GLY A 35 -38.77 -3.85 -19.87
N TYR A 36 -38.95 -2.97 -18.88
CA TYR A 36 -40.23 -2.31 -18.61
C TYR A 36 -40.61 -1.35 -19.73
N LEU A 37 -39.64 -0.56 -20.22
CA LEU A 37 -39.85 0.28 -21.39
C LEU A 37 -40.22 -0.55 -22.62
N GLY A 38 -39.61 -1.73 -22.78
CA GLY A 38 -39.95 -2.69 -23.82
C GLY A 38 -41.39 -3.21 -23.73
N VAL A 39 -41.86 -3.53 -22.53
CA VAL A 39 -43.28 -3.92 -22.30
C VAL A 39 -44.21 -2.77 -22.62
N LEU A 40 -43.94 -1.56 -22.10
CA LEU A 40 -44.75 -0.37 -22.36
C LEU A 40 -44.83 -0.06 -23.85
N PHE A 41 -43.71 -0.16 -24.56
CA PHE A 41 -43.66 0.00 -26.01
C PHE A 41 -44.48 -1.07 -26.73
N GLY A 42 -44.36 -2.34 -26.33
CA GLY A 42 -45.16 -3.44 -26.89
C GLY A 42 -46.66 -3.25 -26.66
N VAL A 43 -47.07 -2.81 -25.47
CA VAL A 43 -48.46 -2.49 -25.14
C VAL A 43 -48.94 -1.30 -25.95
N TYR A 44 -48.14 -0.22 -26.04
CA TYR A 44 -48.46 0.93 -26.87
C TYR A 44 -48.72 0.53 -28.33
N LEU A 45 -47.85 -0.32 -28.91
CA LEU A 45 -48.01 -0.79 -30.29
C LEU A 45 -49.33 -1.54 -30.53
N LEU A 46 -49.88 -2.25 -29.51
CA LEU A 46 -51.19 -2.91 -29.62
C LEU A 46 -52.35 -1.93 -29.89
N PHE A 47 -52.20 -0.66 -29.52
CA PHE A 47 -53.18 0.40 -29.78
C PHE A 47 -52.86 1.24 -31.03
N THR A 48 -51.90 0.80 -31.85
CA THR A 48 -51.54 1.46 -33.12
C THR A 48 -51.78 0.53 -34.31
N ARG A 49 -51.63 1.05 -35.53
CA ARG A 49 -51.61 0.23 -36.77
C ARG A 49 -50.54 -0.87 -36.82
N PHE A 50 -49.61 -0.88 -35.86
CA PHE A 50 -48.50 -1.83 -35.76
C PHE A 50 -48.73 -2.93 -34.71
N TRP A 51 -49.97 -3.14 -34.22
CA TRP A 51 -50.32 -4.15 -33.20
C TRP A 51 -49.83 -5.56 -33.52
N TRP A 52 -49.80 -5.92 -34.81
CA TRP A 52 -49.36 -7.22 -35.30
C TRP A 52 -47.88 -7.51 -34.96
N LEU A 53 -47.02 -6.48 -34.88
CA LEU A 53 -45.62 -6.64 -34.46
C LEU A 53 -45.52 -7.13 -33.01
N SER A 54 -46.36 -6.60 -32.11
CA SER A 54 -46.38 -7.04 -30.72
C SER A 54 -46.84 -8.49 -30.59
N LEU A 55 -47.85 -8.92 -31.36
CA LEU A 55 -48.29 -10.32 -31.33
C LEU A 55 -47.25 -11.28 -31.90
N ILE A 56 -46.62 -10.94 -33.04
CA ILE A 56 -45.53 -11.74 -33.61
C ILE A 56 -44.40 -11.88 -32.59
N TYR A 57 -44.03 -10.79 -31.92
CA TYR A 57 -42.94 -10.81 -30.95
C TYR A 57 -43.30 -11.60 -29.67
N ILE A 58 -44.54 -11.51 -29.18
CA ILE A 58 -45.02 -12.34 -28.07
C ILE A 58 -45.01 -13.82 -28.45
N CYS A 59 -45.48 -14.17 -29.65
CA CYS A 59 -45.41 -15.53 -30.19
C CYS A 59 -43.95 -16.00 -30.28
N TRP A 60 -43.04 -15.17 -30.77
CA TRP A 60 -41.60 -15.45 -30.81
C TRP A 60 -41.04 -15.73 -29.42
N ILE A 61 -41.31 -14.88 -28.43
CA ILE A 61 -40.88 -15.10 -27.04
C ILE A 61 -41.42 -16.42 -26.49
N HIS A 62 -42.68 -16.76 -26.78
CA HIS A 62 -43.29 -18.01 -26.33
C HIS A 62 -42.63 -19.24 -26.95
N LEU A 63 -42.36 -19.21 -28.26
CA LEU A 63 -41.70 -20.30 -28.98
C LEU A 63 -40.24 -20.47 -28.51
N ASP A 64 -39.53 -19.36 -28.31
CA ASP A 64 -38.11 -19.33 -27.96
C ASP A 64 -37.86 -19.41 -26.44
N ARG A 65 -38.90 -19.54 -25.59
CA ARG A 65 -38.80 -19.48 -24.11
C ARG A 65 -37.82 -20.47 -23.49
N LYS A 66 -37.59 -21.62 -24.13
CA LYS A 66 -36.68 -22.67 -23.64
C LYS A 66 -35.21 -22.41 -23.97
N THR A 67 -34.91 -21.49 -24.89
CA THR A 67 -33.55 -21.23 -25.39
C THR A 67 -32.60 -20.79 -24.28
N CYS A 68 -33.08 -19.99 -23.33
CA CYS A 68 -32.29 -19.60 -22.15
C CYS A 68 -31.86 -20.78 -21.26
N LYS A 69 -32.55 -21.93 -21.33
CA LYS A 69 -32.23 -23.16 -20.57
C LYS A 69 -31.46 -24.19 -21.38
N ASN A 70 -31.31 -23.98 -22.69
CA ASN A 70 -30.70 -24.90 -23.64
C ASN A 70 -29.44 -24.29 -24.27
N GLY A 71 -28.62 -23.61 -23.46
CA GLY A 71 -27.33 -23.05 -23.90
C GLY A 71 -27.39 -21.64 -24.51
N GLY A 72 -28.57 -21.02 -24.65
CA GLY A 72 -28.73 -19.67 -25.17
C GLY A 72 -28.53 -19.56 -26.68
N ARG A 73 -28.59 -18.33 -27.20
CA ARG A 73 -28.40 -18.01 -28.63
C ARG A 73 -27.42 -16.84 -28.78
N PRO A 74 -26.11 -17.07 -28.56
CA PRO A 74 -25.11 -16.03 -28.73
C PRO A 74 -25.10 -15.54 -30.18
N SER A 75 -24.80 -14.26 -30.35
CA SER A 75 -24.71 -13.59 -31.65
C SER A 75 -23.37 -12.89 -31.75
N ASP A 76 -22.53 -13.32 -32.69
CA ASP A 76 -21.24 -12.70 -32.97
C ASP A 76 -21.37 -11.19 -33.24
N TRP A 77 -22.44 -10.79 -33.92
CA TRP A 77 -22.71 -9.40 -34.22
C TRP A 77 -22.91 -8.59 -32.94
N ILE A 78 -23.76 -9.07 -32.02
CA ILE A 78 -24.02 -8.41 -30.73
C ILE A 78 -22.76 -8.43 -29.87
N GLN A 79 -22.04 -9.55 -29.80
CA GLN A 79 -20.80 -9.66 -29.01
C GLN A 79 -19.70 -8.73 -29.50
N LYS A 80 -19.63 -8.42 -30.80
CA LYS A 80 -18.63 -7.52 -31.41
C LYS A 80 -19.01 -6.05 -31.40
N TRP A 81 -20.15 -5.66 -30.80
CA TRP A 81 -20.51 -4.24 -30.68
C TRP A 81 -19.43 -3.45 -29.93
N GLY A 82 -18.97 -2.34 -30.52
CA GLY A 82 -17.98 -1.44 -29.90
C GLY A 82 -18.42 -0.84 -28.56
N TRP A 83 -19.71 -0.94 -28.26
CA TRP A 83 -20.30 -0.59 -26.96
C TRP A 83 -19.65 -1.31 -25.78
N TRP A 84 -19.36 -2.61 -25.90
CA TRP A 84 -18.76 -3.39 -24.83
C TRP A 84 -17.33 -2.96 -24.52
N ARG A 85 -16.60 -2.49 -25.55
CA ARG A 85 -15.27 -1.89 -25.39
C ARG A 85 -15.35 -0.57 -24.61
N HIS A 86 -16.34 0.28 -24.91
CA HIS A 86 -16.55 1.51 -24.15
C HIS A 86 -16.95 1.24 -22.69
N LEU A 87 -17.81 0.25 -22.44
CA LEU A 87 -18.16 -0.16 -21.08
C LEU A 87 -16.94 -0.67 -20.31
N ARG A 88 -16.12 -1.53 -20.94
CA ARG A 88 -14.87 -2.01 -20.35
C ARG A 88 -13.93 -0.85 -20.03
N ASN A 89 -13.71 0.06 -20.98
CA ASN A 89 -12.76 1.18 -20.83
C ASN A 89 -13.24 2.23 -19.83
N TYR A 90 -14.55 2.32 -19.59
CA TYR A 90 -15.08 3.14 -18.51
C TYR A 90 -14.44 2.75 -17.18
N PHE A 91 -14.31 1.46 -16.89
CA PHE A 91 -13.63 0.98 -15.70
C PHE A 91 -12.12 0.74 -15.97
N PRO A 92 -11.20 1.18 -15.12
CA PRO A 92 -9.82 0.69 -15.15
C PRO A 92 -9.78 -0.79 -14.74
N VAL A 93 -9.97 -1.70 -15.69
CA VAL A 93 -10.03 -3.15 -15.44
C VAL A 93 -8.63 -3.76 -15.47
N ARG A 94 -8.29 -4.46 -14.39
CA ARG A 94 -7.12 -5.36 -14.34
C ARG A 94 -7.60 -6.77 -14.02
N THR A 95 -7.16 -7.74 -14.81
CA THR A 95 -7.42 -9.16 -14.56
C THR A 95 -6.09 -9.85 -14.25
N VAL A 96 -6.05 -10.64 -13.18
CA VAL A 96 -4.93 -11.51 -12.83
C VAL A 96 -5.45 -12.94 -12.73
N LEU A 97 -4.72 -13.85 -13.35
CA LEU A 97 -4.87 -15.28 -13.16
C LEU A 97 -3.79 -15.68 -12.17
N VAL A 98 -4.15 -16.41 -11.11
CA VAL A 98 -3.18 -16.79 -10.09
C VAL A 98 -2.07 -17.69 -10.68
N PRO A 99 -0.84 -17.66 -10.16
CA PRO A 99 0.23 -18.54 -10.62
C PRO A 99 -0.19 -20.02 -10.58
N GLY A 100 0.07 -20.76 -11.65
CA GLY A 100 -0.36 -22.15 -11.82
C GLY A 100 -1.80 -22.32 -12.34
N PHE A 101 -2.47 -21.23 -12.73
CA PHE A 101 -3.77 -21.32 -13.39
C PHE A 101 -3.62 -21.88 -14.81
N GLU A 102 -4.18 -23.08 -15.01
CA GLU A 102 -4.24 -23.74 -16.31
C GLU A 102 -5.69 -24.16 -16.59
N LEU A 103 -6.17 -23.87 -17.80
CA LEU A 103 -7.42 -24.41 -18.31
C LEU A 103 -7.10 -25.54 -19.28
N THR A 104 -7.63 -26.73 -19.00
CA THR A 104 -7.53 -27.85 -19.92
C THR A 104 -8.78 -27.84 -20.84
N PRO A 105 -8.60 -27.89 -22.17
CA PRO A 105 -9.72 -27.80 -23.12
C PRO A 105 -10.76 -28.93 -23.01
N ASP A 106 -10.43 -30.04 -22.36
CA ASP A 106 -11.29 -31.20 -22.13
C ASP A 106 -12.29 -31.01 -20.97
N LYS A 107 -12.09 -29.99 -20.11
CA LYS A 107 -12.94 -29.73 -18.94
C LYS A 107 -13.89 -28.56 -19.13
N ASN A 108 -14.99 -28.61 -18.38
CA ASN A 108 -15.95 -27.50 -18.27
C ASN A 108 -15.76 -26.79 -16.91
N PHE A 109 -16.00 -25.49 -16.88
CA PHE A 109 -15.65 -24.63 -15.74
C PHE A 109 -16.85 -23.84 -15.24
N LEU A 110 -17.02 -23.77 -13.93
CA LEU A 110 -17.99 -22.91 -13.27
C LEU A 110 -17.26 -21.79 -12.52
N PHE A 111 -17.19 -20.62 -13.15
CA PHE A 111 -16.58 -19.41 -12.59
C PHE A 111 -17.54 -18.78 -11.57
N CYS A 112 -17.22 -18.96 -10.30
CA CYS A 112 -18.02 -18.48 -9.17
C CYS A 112 -17.50 -17.11 -8.73
N CYS A 113 -18.20 -16.06 -9.14
CA CYS A 113 -17.80 -14.67 -8.98
C CYS A 113 -18.34 -14.01 -7.72
N PHE A 114 -17.49 -13.21 -7.07
CA PHE A 114 -17.82 -12.43 -5.87
C PHE A 114 -17.07 -11.09 -5.85
N PRO A 115 -17.58 -10.06 -5.15
CA PRO A 115 -18.98 -9.91 -4.77
C PRO A 115 -19.85 -9.56 -6.00
N HIS A 116 -21.17 -9.72 -5.90
CA HIS A 116 -22.10 -9.38 -7.00
C HIS A 116 -22.16 -7.87 -7.32
N GLY A 117 -21.94 -7.00 -6.34
CA GLY A 117 -22.24 -5.57 -6.47
C GLY A 117 -23.74 -5.30 -6.69
N VAL A 118 -24.10 -4.05 -6.99
CA VAL A 118 -25.51 -3.71 -7.34
C VAL A 118 -25.87 -4.28 -8.71
N ILE A 119 -25.04 -4.00 -9.71
CA ILE A 119 -25.07 -4.64 -11.04
C ILE A 119 -23.66 -5.12 -11.33
N PRO A 120 -23.46 -6.39 -11.70
CA PRO A 120 -22.11 -6.92 -11.87
C PRO A 120 -21.44 -6.37 -13.15
N CYS A 121 -20.45 -5.50 -12.98
CA CYS A 121 -19.68 -4.87 -14.05
C CYS A 121 -18.31 -5.52 -14.24
N GLY A 122 -17.72 -6.04 -13.16
CA GLY A 122 -16.38 -6.64 -13.13
C GLY A 122 -16.23 -7.84 -14.04
N PRO A 123 -16.74 -9.03 -13.66
CA PRO A 123 -16.72 -10.23 -14.51
C PRO A 123 -17.32 -10.03 -15.91
N PHE A 124 -18.28 -9.10 -16.08
CA PHE A 124 -18.74 -8.72 -17.41
C PHE A 124 -17.58 -8.11 -18.24
N SER A 125 -16.85 -7.17 -17.66
CA SER A 125 -15.74 -6.47 -18.32
C SER A 125 -14.44 -7.29 -18.38
N SER A 126 -14.26 -8.26 -17.47
CA SER A 126 -13.02 -9.01 -17.28
C SER A 126 -13.05 -10.47 -17.75
N LEU A 127 -14.22 -11.10 -17.91
CA LEU A 127 -14.39 -12.51 -18.33
C LEU A 127 -15.37 -12.71 -19.50
N LEU A 128 -16.38 -11.85 -19.66
CA LEU A 128 -17.37 -11.99 -20.75
C LEU A 128 -17.05 -11.12 -21.97
N ASN A 129 -16.38 -9.98 -21.78
CA ASN A 129 -16.00 -9.09 -22.87
C ASN A 129 -15.10 -9.82 -23.89
N PRO A 130 -15.33 -9.74 -25.21
CA PRO A 130 -14.56 -10.51 -26.21
C PRO A 130 -13.05 -10.19 -26.22
N GLU A 131 -12.62 -9.05 -25.69
CA GLU A 131 -11.21 -8.66 -25.63
C GLU A 131 -10.54 -9.00 -24.28
N ASN A 132 -11.16 -9.85 -23.47
CA ASN A 132 -10.68 -10.18 -22.13
C ASN A 132 -9.41 -11.06 -22.13
N LEU A 133 -8.70 -11.10 -20.99
CA LEU A 133 -7.43 -11.83 -20.86
C LEU A 133 -7.60 -13.35 -21.03
N LEU A 134 -8.70 -13.91 -20.49
CA LEU A 134 -8.99 -15.34 -20.58
C LEU A 134 -9.17 -15.78 -22.03
N GLN A 135 -9.95 -15.03 -22.82
CA GLN A 135 -10.18 -15.31 -24.24
C GLN A 135 -8.91 -15.19 -25.08
N LYS A 136 -7.97 -14.29 -24.69
CA LYS A 136 -6.68 -14.15 -25.37
C LYS A 136 -5.75 -15.33 -25.14
N MET A 137 -5.81 -15.95 -23.96
CA MET A 137 -4.97 -17.10 -23.62
C MET A 137 -5.61 -18.43 -24.03
N HIS A 138 -6.93 -18.52 -23.96
CA HIS A 138 -7.73 -19.71 -24.25
C HIS A 138 -8.84 -19.38 -25.24
N PRO A 139 -8.51 -19.15 -26.53
CA PRO A 139 -9.48 -18.82 -27.56
C PRO A 139 -10.54 -19.92 -27.79
N GLU A 140 -10.22 -21.16 -27.46
CA GLU A 140 -11.10 -22.33 -27.50
C GLU A 140 -12.20 -22.33 -26.43
N LEU A 141 -12.02 -21.57 -25.35
CA LEU A 141 -12.98 -21.52 -24.25
C LEU A 141 -14.20 -20.68 -24.64
N THR A 142 -15.39 -21.27 -24.53
CA THR A 142 -16.65 -20.55 -24.68
C THR A 142 -17.21 -20.19 -23.32
N VAL A 143 -17.26 -18.89 -22.98
CA VAL A 143 -17.78 -18.41 -21.70
C VAL A 143 -19.22 -17.88 -21.85
N LYS A 144 -20.11 -18.31 -20.96
CA LYS A 144 -21.51 -17.85 -20.86
C LYS A 144 -21.77 -17.23 -19.51
N ALA A 145 -22.76 -16.33 -19.43
CA ALA A 145 -23.15 -15.68 -18.16
C ALA A 145 -24.51 -16.19 -17.67
N ALA A 146 -24.56 -16.68 -16.43
CA ALA A 146 -25.80 -17.09 -15.78
C ALA A 146 -26.56 -15.85 -15.26
N VAL A 147 -27.75 -15.63 -15.80
CA VAL A 147 -28.61 -14.48 -15.52
C VAL A 147 -29.94 -14.97 -14.93
N MET A 148 -30.54 -14.12 -14.08
CA MET A 148 -31.83 -14.38 -13.46
C MET A 148 -32.93 -14.63 -14.51
N GLU A 149 -33.80 -15.63 -14.29
CA GLU A 149 -34.77 -16.10 -15.28
C GLU A 149 -35.76 -15.01 -15.73
N GLN A 150 -36.11 -14.08 -14.83
CA GLN A 150 -37.02 -12.96 -15.05
C GLN A 150 -36.60 -12.10 -16.25
N PHE A 151 -35.30 -11.91 -16.47
CA PHE A 151 -34.80 -11.13 -17.59
C PHE A 151 -35.14 -11.74 -18.96
N PHE A 152 -35.34 -13.06 -19.04
CA PHE A 152 -35.70 -13.73 -20.29
C PHE A 152 -37.19 -13.64 -20.63
N HIS A 153 -37.99 -13.03 -19.76
CA HIS A 153 -39.39 -12.68 -20.02
C HIS A 153 -39.58 -11.21 -20.42
N LEU A 154 -38.53 -10.39 -20.33
CA LEU A 154 -38.58 -8.96 -20.63
C LEU A 154 -38.24 -8.69 -22.11
N PRO A 155 -39.16 -8.08 -22.89
CA PRO A 155 -38.94 -7.67 -24.27
C PRO A 155 -37.62 -6.91 -24.49
N PHE A 156 -36.96 -7.14 -25.62
CA PHE A 156 -35.71 -6.54 -26.08
C PHE A 156 -34.47 -6.84 -25.21
N VAL A 157 -34.55 -6.66 -23.89
CA VAL A 157 -33.48 -7.00 -22.94
C VAL A 157 -33.11 -8.48 -23.05
N ARG A 158 -34.12 -9.35 -23.17
CA ARG A 158 -33.94 -10.79 -23.45
C ARG A 158 -33.04 -11.05 -24.67
N GLU A 159 -33.26 -10.35 -25.77
CA GLU A 159 -32.52 -10.59 -27.03
C GLU A 159 -31.07 -10.16 -26.89
N ILE A 160 -30.82 -9.04 -26.22
CA ILE A 160 -29.46 -8.59 -25.93
C ILE A 160 -28.77 -9.59 -25.01
N ILE A 161 -29.41 -10.03 -23.93
CA ILE A 161 -28.86 -11.00 -22.97
C ILE A 161 -28.54 -12.32 -23.66
N LEU A 162 -29.45 -12.88 -24.45
CA LEU A 162 -29.19 -14.10 -25.22
C LEU A 162 -28.04 -13.90 -26.21
N GLY A 163 -28.04 -12.76 -26.91
CA GLY A 163 -27.04 -12.39 -27.91
C GLY A 163 -25.63 -12.26 -27.36
N ILE A 164 -25.45 -11.72 -26.15
CA ILE A 164 -24.13 -11.65 -25.49
C ILE A 164 -23.67 -12.99 -24.89
N GLY A 165 -24.49 -14.05 -24.96
CA GLY A 165 -24.18 -15.37 -24.39
C GLY A 165 -24.74 -15.60 -22.98
N GLY A 166 -25.76 -14.84 -22.59
CA GLY A 166 -26.50 -15.05 -21.34
C GLY A 166 -27.39 -16.30 -21.38
N ILE A 167 -27.44 -17.02 -20.26
CA ILE A 167 -28.26 -18.21 -20.03
C ILE A 167 -29.00 -18.10 -18.70
N SER A 168 -30.05 -18.89 -18.50
CA SER A 168 -30.74 -18.97 -17.21
C SER A 168 -29.79 -19.50 -16.13
N CYS A 169 -29.86 -18.94 -14.91
CA CYS A 169 -29.15 -19.45 -13.73
C CYS A 169 -29.79 -20.70 -13.11
N SER A 170 -30.78 -21.31 -13.77
CA SER A 170 -31.43 -22.55 -13.30
C SER A 170 -30.47 -23.75 -13.39
N ALA A 171 -30.61 -24.70 -12.46
CA ALA A 171 -29.80 -25.91 -12.44
C ALA A 171 -29.84 -26.66 -13.79
N LYS A 172 -31.01 -26.75 -14.42
CA LYS A 172 -31.17 -27.36 -15.75
C LYS A 172 -30.27 -26.71 -16.81
N SER A 173 -30.22 -25.38 -16.83
CA SER A 173 -29.43 -24.61 -17.78
C SER A 173 -27.93 -24.77 -17.55
N LEU A 174 -27.52 -24.66 -16.28
CA LEU A 174 -26.12 -24.85 -15.88
C LEU A 174 -25.65 -26.26 -16.22
N THR A 175 -26.42 -27.29 -15.86
CA THR A 175 -26.13 -28.69 -16.19
C THR A 175 -26.02 -28.88 -17.70
N HIS A 176 -26.95 -28.36 -18.49
CA HIS A 176 -26.92 -28.52 -19.95
C HIS A 176 -25.62 -28.00 -20.60
N VAL A 177 -25.07 -26.89 -20.11
CA VAL A 177 -23.81 -26.35 -20.63
C VAL A 177 -22.60 -27.12 -20.08
N LEU A 178 -22.61 -27.45 -18.79
CA LEU A 178 -21.48 -28.07 -18.10
C LEU A 178 -21.33 -29.58 -18.35
N THR A 179 -22.32 -30.25 -18.94
CA THR A 179 -22.24 -31.67 -19.34
C THR A 179 -21.87 -31.87 -20.81
N LYS A 180 -21.51 -30.81 -21.54
CA LYS A 180 -21.13 -30.94 -22.95
C LYS A 180 -19.83 -31.76 -23.06
N PRO A 181 -19.82 -32.85 -23.87
CA PRO A 181 -18.72 -33.82 -23.89
C PRO A 181 -17.44 -33.26 -24.52
N GLN A 182 -17.54 -32.22 -25.34
CA GLN A 182 -16.42 -31.60 -26.05
C GLN A 182 -15.48 -30.77 -25.16
N GLY A 183 -15.81 -30.56 -23.88
CA GLY A 183 -15.04 -29.68 -22.99
C GLY A 183 -15.06 -28.21 -23.46
N GLY A 184 -14.34 -27.35 -22.74
CA GLY A 184 -14.12 -25.95 -23.15
C GLY A 184 -15.32 -25.02 -22.93
N HIS A 185 -16.29 -25.39 -22.08
CA HIS A 185 -17.42 -24.51 -21.74
C HIS A 185 -17.25 -23.94 -20.34
N GLY A 186 -17.24 -22.60 -20.25
CA GLY A 186 -17.24 -21.85 -19.02
C GLY A 186 -18.60 -21.22 -18.72
N VAL A 187 -19.03 -21.23 -17.46
CA VAL A 187 -20.21 -20.48 -17.01
C VAL A 187 -19.84 -19.56 -15.85
N ILE A 188 -20.12 -18.27 -16.00
CA ILE A 188 -20.03 -17.26 -14.94
C ILE A 188 -21.31 -17.33 -14.10
N LEU A 189 -21.16 -17.52 -12.80
CA LEU A 189 -22.25 -17.57 -11.82
C LEU A 189 -21.90 -16.70 -10.61
N TYR A 190 -22.90 -15.99 -10.08
CA TYR A 190 -22.81 -15.34 -8.76
C TYR A 190 -23.63 -16.12 -7.74
N PRO A 191 -23.01 -16.98 -6.91
CA PRO A 191 -23.76 -17.81 -5.96
C PRO A 191 -24.60 -17.03 -4.96
N GLY A 192 -24.16 -15.84 -4.54
CA GLY A 192 -24.90 -14.96 -3.63
C GLY A 192 -26.12 -14.28 -4.26
N GLY A 193 -26.11 -14.09 -5.58
CA GLY A 193 -27.19 -13.50 -6.37
C GLY A 193 -27.73 -12.16 -5.84
N ALA A 194 -29.02 -11.91 -6.06
CA ALA A 194 -29.68 -10.65 -5.64
C ALA A 194 -29.65 -10.40 -4.12
N ALA A 195 -29.51 -11.45 -3.29
CA ALA A 195 -29.39 -11.27 -1.85
C ALA A 195 -28.06 -10.61 -1.47
N GLU A 196 -26.99 -10.88 -2.20
CA GLU A 196 -25.68 -10.26 -1.99
C GLU A 196 -25.65 -8.80 -2.45
N ALA A 197 -26.35 -8.46 -3.53
CA ALA A 197 -26.47 -7.09 -4.03
C ALA A 197 -27.02 -6.09 -2.99
N MET A 198 -27.86 -6.55 -2.06
CA MET A 198 -28.40 -5.73 -0.96
C MET A 198 -27.34 -5.29 0.07
N TYR A 199 -26.23 -6.03 0.13
CA TYR A 199 -25.10 -5.72 1.02
C TYR A 199 -23.97 -4.97 0.30
N ALA A 200 -24.12 -4.70 -1.01
CA ALA A 200 -23.12 -3.97 -1.78
C ALA A 200 -22.97 -2.54 -1.27
N ARG A 201 -21.86 -2.29 -0.58
CA ARG A 201 -21.51 -1.02 0.05
C ARG A 201 -20.03 -0.75 -0.22
N PRO A 202 -19.64 0.50 -0.51
CA PRO A 202 -18.23 0.79 -0.68
C PRO A 202 -17.40 0.33 0.52
N GLY A 203 -16.28 -0.32 0.24
CA GLY A 203 -15.36 -0.88 1.23
C GLY A 203 -15.90 -2.05 2.08
N GLN A 204 -17.13 -2.55 1.85
CA GLN A 204 -17.66 -3.72 2.57
C GLN A 204 -17.85 -4.91 1.64
N HIS A 205 -17.03 -5.94 1.83
CA HIS A 205 -17.10 -7.20 1.08
C HIS A 205 -17.92 -8.25 1.85
N LYS A 206 -19.22 -8.02 2.00
CA LYS A 206 -20.13 -9.00 2.64
C LYS A 206 -20.69 -9.95 1.60
N LEU A 207 -20.35 -11.23 1.71
CA LEU A 207 -20.77 -12.29 0.78
C LEU A 207 -21.92 -13.13 1.36
N VAL A 208 -22.83 -13.58 0.51
CA VAL A 208 -23.91 -14.52 0.86
C VAL A 208 -23.53 -15.90 0.32
N LEU A 209 -22.69 -16.62 1.07
CA LEU A 209 -22.11 -17.89 0.61
C LEU A 209 -22.28 -19.08 1.58
N LYS A 210 -22.27 -18.88 2.89
CA LYS A 210 -22.22 -19.96 3.91
C LYS A 210 -23.21 -21.11 3.68
N ASP A 211 -24.45 -20.78 3.34
CA ASP A 211 -25.52 -21.76 3.14
C ASP A 211 -25.82 -22.04 1.64
N ARG A 212 -25.07 -21.41 0.72
CA ARG A 212 -25.32 -21.47 -0.73
C ARG A 212 -24.55 -22.63 -1.38
N LYS A 213 -24.93 -23.86 -1.10
CA LYS A 213 -24.20 -25.05 -1.57
C LYS A 213 -24.64 -25.60 -2.95
N GLY A 214 -25.66 -25.00 -3.55
CA GLY A 214 -26.25 -25.52 -4.80
C GLY A 214 -25.31 -25.52 -6.01
N PHE A 215 -24.38 -24.56 -6.09
CA PHE A 215 -23.41 -24.49 -7.18
C PHE A 215 -22.37 -25.63 -7.10
N VAL A 216 -21.97 -26.02 -5.88
CA VAL A 216 -21.10 -27.17 -5.63
C VAL A 216 -21.80 -28.48 -6.03
N LYS A 217 -23.08 -28.62 -5.65
CA LYS A 217 -23.89 -29.77 -6.07
C LYS A 217 -23.97 -29.91 -7.59
N ILE A 218 -24.08 -28.80 -8.32
CA ILE A 218 -24.08 -28.82 -9.79
C ILE A 218 -22.71 -29.26 -10.31
N ALA A 219 -21.62 -28.67 -9.82
CA ALA A 219 -20.26 -29.03 -10.22
C ALA A 219 -19.98 -30.53 -10.01
N LEU A 220 -20.35 -31.10 -8.86
CA LEU A 220 -20.23 -32.54 -8.56
C LEU A 220 -21.05 -33.39 -9.53
N LYS A 221 -22.29 -33.00 -9.85
CA LYS A 221 -23.13 -33.75 -10.80
C LYS A 221 -22.61 -33.71 -12.25
N THR A 222 -21.93 -32.63 -12.63
CA THR A 222 -21.45 -32.44 -14.00
C THR A 222 -19.99 -32.83 -14.19
N GLY A 223 -19.21 -32.91 -13.11
CA GLY A 223 -17.75 -33.03 -13.16
C GLY A 223 -17.05 -31.73 -13.59
N ALA A 224 -17.71 -30.58 -13.44
CA ALA A 224 -17.16 -29.30 -13.86
C ALA A 224 -16.29 -28.69 -12.75
N SER A 225 -15.13 -28.15 -13.10
CA SER A 225 -14.21 -27.56 -12.12
C SER A 225 -14.75 -26.23 -11.60
N LEU A 226 -14.73 -26.04 -10.28
CA LEU A 226 -15.16 -24.80 -9.64
C LEU A 226 -14.01 -23.79 -9.65
N VAL A 227 -14.23 -22.59 -10.17
CA VAL A 227 -13.19 -21.55 -10.23
C VAL A 227 -13.61 -20.37 -9.36
N PRO A 228 -12.98 -20.12 -8.20
CA PRO A 228 -13.28 -18.94 -7.40
C PRO A 228 -12.75 -17.68 -8.10
N VAL A 229 -13.61 -16.69 -8.27
CA VAL A 229 -13.26 -15.39 -8.87
C VAL A 229 -13.66 -14.29 -7.92
N PHE A 230 -12.71 -13.40 -7.60
CA PHE A 230 -12.99 -12.23 -6.77
C PHE A 230 -12.70 -10.94 -7.52
N THR A 231 -13.64 -10.00 -7.53
CA THR A 231 -13.47 -8.67 -8.12
C THR A 231 -13.48 -7.59 -7.04
N PHE A 232 -12.31 -7.03 -6.76
CA PHE A 232 -12.20 -5.85 -5.92
C PHE A 232 -12.67 -4.60 -6.68
N GLY A 233 -13.36 -3.69 -5.98
CA GLY A 233 -13.97 -2.47 -6.54
C GLY A 233 -15.43 -2.58 -6.95
N GLU A 234 -15.95 -3.81 -7.05
CA GLU A 234 -17.31 -4.06 -7.52
C GLU A 234 -18.39 -3.41 -6.62
N VAL A 235 -18.16 -3.43 -5.29
CA VAL A 235 -19.08 -2.82 -4.31
C VAL A 235 -18.91 -1.31 -4.18
N ASP A 236 -17.89 -0.72 -4.82
CA ASP A 236 -17.59 0.71 -4.76
C ASP A 236 -18.24 1.50 -5.91
N LEU A 237 -18.90 0.79 -6.85
CA LEU A 237 -19.52 1.37 -8.04
C LEU A 237 -20.78 2.19 -7.74
N PHE A 238 -21.48 1.86 -6.66
CA PHE A 238 -22.71 2.53 -6.25
C PHE A 238 -22.75 2.63 -4.72
N ASP A 239 -23.31 3.72 -4.22
CA ASP A 239 -23.82 3.77 -2.86
C ASP A 239 -25.27 3.29 -2.83
N GLN A 240 -25.74 2.96 -1.63
CA GLN A 240 -27.15 2.63 -1.38
C GLN A 240 -27.67 3.43 -0.20
N ILE A 241 -28.95 3.79 -0.21
CA ILE A 241 -29.55 4.56 0.90
C ILE A 241 -29.65 3.65 2.13
N GLN A 242 -29.25 4.13 3.31
CA GLN A 242 -29.46 3.45 4.59
C GLN A 242 -30.68 4.05 5.28
N ASN A 243 -31.84 3.44 5.05
CA ASN A 243 -33.05 3.80 5.76
C ASN A 243 -33.78 2.52 6.21
N PRO A 244 -34.05 2.34 7.52
CA PRO A 244 -34.75 1.16 8.03
C PRO A 244 -36.12 0.92 7.39
N LEU A 245 -36.85 1.97 6.99
CA LEU A 245 -38.14 1.87 6.30
C LEU A 245 -37.97 1.34 4.88
N ILE A 246 -36.96 1.83 4.15
CA ILE A 246 -36.61 1.31 2.82
C ILE A 246 -36.20 -0.15 2.91
N CYS A 247 -35.43 -0.53 3.94
CA CYS A 247 -35.02 -1.92 4.15
C CYS A 247 -36.22 -2.84 4.43
N ARG A 248 -37.18 -2.42 5.27
CA ARG A 248 -38.43 -3.15 5.51
C ARG A 248 -39.25 -3.31 4.23
N PHE A 249 -39.36 -2.25 3.43
CA PHE A 249 -40.03 -2.30 2.13
C PHE A 249 -39.32 -3.26 1.16
N GLN A 250 -38.00 -3.20 1.05
CA GLN A 250 -37.21 -4.09 0.19
C GLN A 250 -37.35 -5.56 0.61
N LEU A 251 -37.38 -5.85 1.92
CA LEU A 251 -37.59 -7.20 2.44
C LEU A 251 -39.02 -7.70 2.19
N PHE A 252 -40.03 -6.85 2.36
CA PHE A 252 -41.41 -7.15 2.00
C PHE A 252 -41.53 -7.46 0.50
N PHE A 253 -40.98 -6.59 -0.35
CA PHE A 253 -40.99 -6.73 -1.80
C PHE A 253 -40.26 -8.01 -2.25
N LYS A 254 -39.10 -8.33 -1.63
CA LYS A 254 -38.38 -9.58 -1.84
C LYS A 254 -39.23 -10.80 -1.50
N LYS A 255 -39.97 -10.76 -0.39
CA LYS A 255 -40.85 -11.87 0.02
C LYS A 255 -41.96 -12.11 -1.01
N LEU A 256 -42.48 -11.03 -1.59
CA LEU A 256 -43.59 -11.09 -2.55
C LEU A 256 -43.13 -11.50 -3.96
N PHE A 257 -42.04 -10.91 -4.47
CA PHE A 257 -41.64 -11.04 -5.88
C PHE A 257 -40.34 -11.84 -6.09
N ARG A 258 -39.67 -12.29 -5.03
CA ARG A 258 -38.40 -13.04 -5.06
C ARG A 258 -37.21 -12.31 -5.71
N PHE A 259 -37.35 -11.01 -6.00
CA PHE A 259 -36.27 -10.10 -6.37
C PHE A 259 -36.35 -8.81 -5.53
N THR A 260 -35.24 -8.09 -5.43
CA THR A 260 -35.13 -6.86 -4.65
C THR A 260 -34.96 -5.65 -5.55
N ILE A 261 -35.53 -4.52 -5.15
CA ILE A 261 -35.25 -3.22 -5.77
C ILE A 261 -34.15 -2.55 -4.95
N ALA A 262 -32.93 -2.52 -5.48
CA ALA A 262 -31.89 -1.66 -4.95
C ALA A 262 -32.22 -0.20 -5.35
N LEU A 263 -31.99 0.75 -4.45
CA LEU A 263 -32.03 2.18 -4.76
C LEU A 263 -30.59 2.72 -4.74
N PRO A 264 -29.80 2.42 -5.79
CA PRO A 264 -28.42 2.84 -5.84
C PRO A 264 -28.32 4.32 -6.23
N PHE A 265 -27.26 4.97 -5.76
CA PHE A 265 -26.82 6.26 -6.27
C PHE A 265 -25.34 6.19 -6.65
N GLY A 266 -25.07 6.55 -7.90
CA GLY A 266 -23.74 6.65 -8.49
C GLY A 266 -23.49 8.09 -8.97
N SER A 267 -22.88 8.22 -10.15
CA SER A 267 -22.57 9.50 -10.79
C SER A 267 -23.64 9.90 -11.82
N GLY A 268 -23.65 11.17 -12.21
CA GLY A 268 -24.44 11.66 -13.34
C GLY A 268 -23.59 11.89 -14.59
N PHE A 269 -24.24 12.27 -15.70
CA PHE A 269 -23.56 12.53 -16.97
C PHE A 269 -22.63 13.75 -16.95
N PHE A 270 -22.93 14.72 -16.08
CA PHE A 270 -22.20 16.00 -16.01
C PHE A 270 -21.57 16.25 -14.62
N GLN A 271 -21.75 15.35 -13.65
CA GLN A 271 -21.20 15.47 -12.30
C GLN A 271 -21.02 14.12 -11.61
N THR A 272 -20.21 14.06 -10.57
CA THR A 272 -19.76 12.79 -9.95
C THR A 272 -20.53 12.34 -8.71
N TYR A 273 -21.39 13.19 -8.13
CA TYR A 273 -22.00 13.06 -6.80
C TYR A 273 -23.34 12.30 -6.76
N PHE A 274 -24.25 12.52 -7.71
CA PHE A 274 -25.59 11.89 -7.67
C PHE A 274 -26.08 11.41 -9.04
N GLY A 275 -26.59 10.19 -9.17
CA GLY A 275 -27.16 9.72 -10.43
C GLY A 275 -27.24 8.21 -10.52
N LEU A 276 -27.46 7.72 -11.74
CA LEU A 276 -27.69 6.30 -12.02
C LEU A 276 -26.52 5.65 -12.79
N ILE A 277 -25.46 6.40 -13.09
CA ILE A 277 -24.26 5.86 -13.75
C ILE A 277 -23.36 5.24 -12.69
N PRO A 278 -22.81 4.03 -12.88
CA PRO A 278 -21.80 3.48 -11.99
C PRO A 278 -20.63 4.46 -11.82
N ARG A 279 -20.06 4.55 -10.63
CA ARG A 279 -18.86 5.37 -10.41
C ARG A 279 -17.69 4.82 -11.20
N ARG A 280 -16.87 5.72 -11.72
CA ARG A 280 -15.65 5.36 -12.44
C ARG A 280 -14.55 4.91 -11.45
N LYS A 281 -14.64 3.66 -10.97
CA LYS A 281 -13.68 3.04 -10.04
C LYS A 281 -12.91 1.91 -10.71
N PRO A 282 -11.66 1.65 -10.31
CA PRO A 282 -10.89 0.52 -10.80
C PRO A 282 -11.55 -0.80 -10.39
N LEU A 283 -11.54 -1.77 -11.30
CA LEU A 283 -12.03 -3.13 -11.08
C LEU A 283 -10.85 -4.09 -11.20
N PHE A 284 -10.51 -4.76 -10.10
CA PHE A 284 -9.42 -5.73 -10.07
C PHE A 284 -9.99 -7.13 -9.89
N THR A 285 -10.05 -7.90 -10.99
CA THR A 285 -10.55 -9.27 -10.98
C THR A 285 -9.39 -10.25 -10.84
N VAL A 286 -9.46 -11.11 -9.84
CA VAL A 286 -8.51 -12.20 -9.61
C VAL A 286 -9.24 -13.53 -9.81
N VAL A 287 -8.71 -14.35 -10.71
CA VAL A 287 -9.22 -15.70 -11.02
C VAL A 287 -8.34 -16.72 -10.32
N GLY A 288 -8.91 -17.48 -9.40
CA GLY A 288 -8.21 -18.50 -8.62
C GLY A 288 -8.03 -19.82 -9.37
N LEU A 289 -7.26 -20.73 -8.77
CA LEU A 289 -7.04 -22.07 -9.33
C LEU A 289 -8.36 -22.86 -9.43
N PRO A 290 -8.55 -23.67 -10.49
CA PRO A 290 -9.69 -24.58 -10.57
C PRO A 290 -9.66 -25.61 -9.44
N ILE A 291 -10.81 -25.83 -8.81
CA ILE A 291 -11.06 -26.96 -7.91
C ILE A 291 -11.72 -28.04 -8.73
N ASP A 292 -10.93 -29.04 -9.10
CA ASP A 292 -11.42 -30.24 -9.75
C ASP A 292 -12.27 -31.07 -8.80
N VAL A 293 -13.34 -31.64 -9.36
CA VAL A 293 -14.26 -32.53 -8.66
C VAL A 293 -14.49 -33.79 -9.50
N VAL A 294 -14.67 -34.92 -8.84
CA VAL A 294 -15.08 -36.16 -9.52
C VAL A 294 -16.58 -36.10 -9.74
N LYS A 295 -17.03 -36.54 -10.93
CA LYS A 295 -18.45 -36.57 -11.24
C LYS A 295 -19.17 -37.60 -10.38
N VAL A 296 -20.18 -37.17 -9.63
CA VAL A 296 -21.04 -38.02 -8.78
C VAL A 296 -22.50 -37.75 -9.13
N GLU A 297 -23.25 -38.78 -9.53
CA GLU A 297 -24.66 -38.59 -9.95
C GLU A 297 -25.55 -38.08 -8.81
N ASN A 298 -25.36 -38.62 -7.60
CA ASN A 298 -26.13 -38.29 -6.41
C ASN A 298 -25.18 -37.97 -5.25
N PRO A 299 -24.58 -36.76 -5.24
CA PRO A 299 -23.60 -36.41 -4.22
C PRO A 299 -24.28 -36.32 -2.84
N THR A 300 -23.61 -36.86 -1.82
CA THR A 300 -24.07 -36.77 -0.42
C THR A 300 -23.90 -35.36 0.12
N GLN A 301 -24.53 -35.06 1.26
CA GLN A 301 -24.39 -33.73 1.87
C GLN A 301 -22.96 -33.53 2.40
N GLU A 302 -22.31 -34.60 2.86
CA GLU A 302 -20.91 -34.57 3.31
C GLU A 302 -19.95 -34.21 2.17
N GLU A 303 -20.10 -34.83 0.99
CA GLU A 303 -19.28 -34.52 -0.20
C GLU A 303 -19.46 -33.06 -0.66
N ILE A 304 -20.71 -32.59 -0.65
CA ILE A 304 -21.03 -31.19 -0.98
C ILE A 304 -20.37 -30.25 0.03
N ASP A 305 -20.43 -30.58 1.31
CA ASP A 305 -19.89 -29.74 2.39
C ASP A 305 -18.37 -29.68 2.33
N GLU A 306 -17.70 -30.80 2.08
CA GLU A 306 -16.24 -30.86 1.94
C GLU A 306 -15.74 -29.95 0.81
N VAL A 307 -16.31 -30.09 -0.39
CA VAL A 307 -15.93 -29.27 -1.55
C VAL A 307 -16.30 -27.80 -1.32
N HIS A 308 -17.43 -27.52 -0.67
CA HIS A 308 -17.83 -26.16 -0.34
C HIS A 308 -16.87 -25.50 0.66
N GLN A 309 -16.40 -26.23 1.67
CA GLN A 309 -15.40 -25.72 2.61
C GLN A 309 -14.05 -25.46 1.91
N LYS A 310 -13.63 -26.36 1.03
CA LYS A 310 -12.43 -26.16 0.20
C LYS A 310 -12.57 -24.90 -0.67
N PHE A 311 -13.73 -24.70 -1.28
CA PHE A 311 -14.05 -23.51 -2.08
C PHE A 311 -13.99 -22.23 -1.24
N ILE A 312 -14.63 -22.20 -0.06
CA ILE A 312 -14.60 -21.03 0.83
C ILE A 312 -13.15 -20.70 1.22
N LYS A 313 -12.39 -21.69 1.68
CA LYS A 313 -10.99 -21.49 2.09
C LYS A 313 -10.14 -20.91 0.97
N GLN A 314 -10.34 -21.38 -0.26
CA GLN A 314 -9.61 -20.84 -1.41
C GLN A 314 -10.05 -19.42 -1.77
N LEU A 315 -11.34 -19.09 -1.67
CA LEU A 315 -11.85 -17.74 -1.88
C LEU A 315 -11.31 -16.76 -0.80
N GLU A 316 -11.26 -17.18 0.46
CA GLU A 316 -10.68 -16.43 1.57
C GLU A 316 -9.18 -16.18 1.34
N ASN A 317 -8.42 -17.21 0.98
CA ASN A 317 -7.01 -17.08 0.64
C ASN A 317 -6.78 -16.10 -0.53
N LEU A 318 -7.63 -16.19 -1.57
CA LEU A 318 -7.54 -15.31 -2.74
C LEU A 318 -7.86 -13.87 -2.36
N PHE A 319 -8.85 -13.64 -1.50
CA PHE A 319 -9.11 -12.32 -0.95
C PHE A 319 -7.93 -11.81 -0.12
N ASP A 320 -7.42 -12.60 0.82
CA ASP A 320 -6.36 -12.18 1.74
C ASP A 320 -5.03 -11.90 1.05
N THR A 321 -4.71 -12.66 0.01
CA THR A 321 -3.50 -12.48 -0.81
C THR A 321 -3.56 -11.17 -1.59
N TYR A 322 -4.69 -10.89 -2.24
CA TYR A 322 -4.79 -9.82 -3.24
C TYR A 322 -5.48 -8.53 -2.77
N LYS A 323 -6.06 -8.51 -1.56
CA LYS A 323 -6.76 -7.30 -1.02
C LYS A 323 -5.87 -6.07 -0.94
N PHE A 324 -4.57 -6.24 -0.68
CA PHE A 324 -3.64 -5.12 -0.61
C PHE A 324 -3.19 -4.64 -1.99
N ASP A 325 -3.17 -5.52 -3.00
CA ASP A 325 -2.87 -5.13 -4.38
C ASP A 325 -3.97 -4.25 -4.97
N TYR A 326 -5.24 -4.48 -4.59
CA TYR A 326 -6.33 -3.56 -4.90
C TYR A 326 -6.16 -2.20 -4.23
N MET A 327 -5.80 -2.18 -2.94
CA MET A 327 -5.58 -0.93 -2.20
C MET A 327 -4.40 -0.10 -2.76
N GLN A 328 -3.43 -0.74 -3.42
CA GLN A 328 -2.39 -0.04 -4.17
C GLN A 328 -2.95 0.76 -5.36
N ILE A 329 -4.09 0.37 -5.93
CA ILE A 329 -4.72 1.04 -7.08
C ILE A 329 -5.34 2.40 -6.68
N PHE A 330 -5.69 2.61 -5.40
CA PHE A 330 -6.08 3.92 -4.89
C PHE A 330 -4.89 4.84 -4.56
N GLY A 331 -3.65 4.41 -4.85
CA GLY A 331 -2.43 5.16 -4.54
C GLY A 331 -2.14 5.31 -3.05
N VAL A 332 -3.01 4.78 -2.16
CA VAL A 332 -2.91 4.90 -0.70
C VAL A 332 -2.92 3.51 -0.06
N LYS A 333 -1.74 3.02 0.34
CA LYS A 333 -1.56 1.79 1.11
C LYS A 333 -1.98 2.03 2.56
N LEU A 334 -3.28 1.96 2.87
CA LEU A 334 -3.79 2.12 4.24
C LEU A 334 -3.17 1.08 5.19
N ILE A 335 -2.89 1.50 6.42
CA ILE A 335 -2.45 0.62 7.51
C ILE A 335 -3.73 0.01 8.13
N PRO A 336 -3.83 -1.32 8.25
CA PRO A 336 -5.03 -1.98 8.78
C PRO A 336 -5.48 -1.41 10.13
N LEU A 337 -6.78 -1.15 10.30
CA LEU A 337 -7.35 -0.76 11.60
C LEU A 337 -7.29 -1.88 12.65
N THR A 338 -6.90 -3.09 12.25
CA THR A 338 -6.63 -4.24 13.13
C THR A 338 -5.17 -4.30 13.59
N GLU A 339 -4.32 -3.35 13.17
CA GLU A 339 -2.91 -3.31 13.56
C GLU A 339 -2.77 -3.27 15.09
N PRO A 340 -1.97 -4.16 15.71
CA PRO A 340 -1.81 -4.22 17.16
C PRO A 340 -1.39 -2.89 17.77
N LEU A 341 -1.83 -2.59 19.01
CA LEU A 341 -1.52 -1.34 19.72
C LEU A 341 0.00 -1.08 19.80
N HIS A 342 0.82 -2.13 19.97
CA HIS A 342 2.28 -1.96 20.04
C HIS A 342 2.86 -1.41 18.72
N ARG A 343 2.38 -1.87 17.56
CA ARG A 343 2.79 -1.36 16.24
C ARG A 343 2.41 0.12 16.06
N ARG A 344 1.26 0.54 16.57
CA ARG A 344 0.84 1.95 16.55
C ARG A 344 1.70 2.83 17.43
N LYS A 345 2.07 2.36 18.63
CA LYS A 345 2.99 3.07 19.54
C LYS A 345 4.36 3.25 18.91
N GLU A 346 4.85 2.25 18.17
CA GLU A 346 6.11 2.33 17.43
C GLU A 346 6.03 3.35 16.28
N ALA A 347 4.93 3.37 15.52
CA ALA A 347 4.71 4.39 14.48
C ALA A 347 4.63 5.81 15.07
N LEU A 348 3.96 5.96 16.23
CA LEU A 348 3.95 7.19 17.01
C LEU A 348 5.35 7.60 17.48
N ALA A 349 6.16 6.65 17.93
CA ALA A 349 7.55 6.90 18.31
C ALA A 349 8.39 7.43 17.15
N ALA A 350 8.29 6.79 15.98
CA ALA A 350 8.98 7.21 14.77
C ALA A 350 8.51 8.58 14.26
N GLY A 351 7.20 8.81 14.23
CA GLY A 351 6.61 10.08 13.80
C GLY A 351 6.98 11.25 14.71
N ALA A 352 6.90 11.07 16.04
CA ALA A 352 7.27 12.16 16.95
C ALA A 352 8.79 12.37 17.02
N TYR A 353 9.61 11.33 16.84
CA TYR A 353 11.06 11.51 16.68
C TYR A 353 11.37 12.40 15.47
N PHE A 354 10.79 12.10 14.31
CA PHE A 354 10.94 12.93 13.12
C PHE A 354 10.44 14.36 13.38
N ALA A 355 9.23 14.52 13.91
CA ALA A 355 8.66 15.83 14.18
C ALA A 355 9.48 16.66 15.19
N MET A 356 10.04 16.02 16.21
CA MET A 356 10.87 16.67 17.22
C MET A 356 12.15 17.25 16.61
N PHE A 357 12.88 16.46 15.82
CA PHE A 357 14.14 16.90 15.20
C PHE A 357 13.92 17.86 14.01
N SER A 358 12.80 17.76 13.30
CA SER A 358 12.50 18.64 12.17
C SER A 358 11.80 19.94 12.56
N TYR A 359 10.89 19.91 13.54
CA TYR A 359 9.99 21.04 13.86
C TYR A 359 9.98 21.45 15.34
N GLY A 360 10.35 20.54 16.25
CA GLY A 360 10.18 20.74 17.69
C GLY A 360 10.87 21.99 18.23
N GLY A 361 12.07 22.32 17.71
CA GLY A 361 12.81 23.50 18.15
C GLY A 361 12.12 24.82 17.78
N TYR A 362 11.56 24.90 16.57
CA TYR A 362 10.82 26.08 16.11
C TYR A 362 9.52 26.26 16.89
N LEU A 363 8.78 25.18 17.14
CA LEU A 363 7.60 25.20 18.00
C LEU A 363 7.97 25.64 19.43
N GLY A 364 9.12 25.21 19.94
CA GLY A 364 9.67 25.62 21.22
C GLY A 364 9.96 27.13 21.30
N VAL A 365 10.58 27.70 20.26
CA VAL A 365 10.79 29.15 20.16
C VAL A 365 9.47 29.90 20.10
N LEU A 366 8.54 29.49 19.23
CA LEU A 366 7.22 30.11 19.10
C LEU A 366 6.45 30.07 20.42
N PHE A 367 6.51 28.95 21.14
CA PHE A 367 5.91 28.82 22.46
C PHE A 367 6.58 29.74 23.49
N GLY A 368 7.91 29.82 23.50
CA GLY A 368 8.66 30.74 24.37
C GLY A 368 8.32 32.21 24.10
N VAL A 369 8.21 32.60 22.83
CA VAL A 369 7.80 33.96 22.41
C VAL A 369 6.35 34.22 22.80
N TYR A 370 5.43 33.28 22.56
CA TYR A 370 4.04 33.39 22.99
C TYR A 370 3.94 33.64 24.49
N LEU A 371 4.68 32.88 25.31
CA LEU A 371 4.67 33.04 26.76
C LEU A 371 5.12 34.44 27.21
N LEU A 372 6.01 35.13 26.48
CA LEU A 372 6.42 36.51 26.77
C LEU A 372 5.25 37.50 26.72
N PHE A 373 4.19 37.20 25.97
CA PHE A 373 2.97 38.02 25.86
C PHE A 373 1.84 37.54 26.79
N THR A 374 2.14 36.64 27.73
CA THR A 374 1.17 36.14 28.71
C THR A 374 1.63 36.47 30.14
N ARG A 375 0.77 36.19 31.14
CA ARG A 375 1.14 36.27 32.56
C ARG A 375 2.32 35.37 32.97
N PHE A 376 2.76 34.48 32.09
CA PHE A 376 3.85 33.52 32.30
C PHE A 376 5.19 33.94 31.66
N TRP A 377 5.34 35.20 31.24
CA TRP A 377 6.56 35.71 30.57
C TRP A 377 7.86 35.42 31.32
N TRP A 378 7.81 35.43 32.66
CA TRP A 378 8.96 35.18 33.53
C TRP A 378 9.54 33.77 33.33
N LEU A 379 8.73 32.77 32.95
CA LEU A 379 9.22 31.42 32.63
C LEU A 379 10.14 31.43 31.41
N SER A 380 9.80 32.20 30.38
CA SER A 380 10.64 32.33 29.19
C SER A 380 11.97 32.99 29.51
N LEU A 381 11.99 34.03 30.35
CA LEU A 381 13.24 34.68 30.74
C LEU A 381 14.13 33.77 31.59
N ILE A 382 13.57 33.07 32.59
CA ILE A 382 14.31 32.09 33.38
C ILE A 382 14.92 31.03 32.47
N TYR A 383 14.15 30.53 31.50
CA TYR A 383 14.63 29.50 30.60
C TYR A 383 15.70 30.01 29.62
N ILE A 384 15.58 31.25 29.11
CA ILE A 384 16.62 31.89 28.29
C ILE A 384 17.91 32.07 29.11
N CYS A 385 17.81 32.56 30.35
CA CYS A 385 18.95 32.66 31.26
C CYS A 385 19.60 31.29 31.50
N TRP A 386 18.80 30.25 31.73
CA TRP A 386 19.28 28.88 31.85
C TRP A 386 20.05 28.41 30.61
N ILE A 387 19.49 28.59 29.41
CA ILE A 387 20.15 28.23 28.15
C ILE A 387 21.49 28.98 28.01
N TYR A 388 21.53 30.28 28.34
CA TYR A 388 22.74 31.07 28.28
C TYR A 388 23.81 30.54 29.24
N LEU A 389 23.46 30.27 30.50
CA LEU A 389 24.40 29.76 31.50
C LEU A 389 24.91 28.35 31.15
N ASP A 390 24.04 27.48 30.66
CA ASP A 390 24.35 26.08 30.34
C ASP A 390 24.94 25.90 28.93
N ARG A 391 25.15 26.97 28.16
CA ARG A 391 25.52 26.90 26.72
C ARG A 391 26.76 26.05 26.41
N LYS A 392 27.73 25.99 27.33
CA LYS A 392 28.98 25.25 27.14
C LYS A 392 28.87 23.75 27.45
N THR A 393 27.78 23.31 28.07
CA THR A 393 27.59 21.92 28.51
C THR A 393 27.63 20.92 27.36
N CYS A 394 27.17 21.31 26.16
CA CYS A 394 27.26 20.46 24.97
C CYS A 394 28.71 20.23 24.48
N GLU A 395 29.67 21.08 24.89
CA GLU A 395 31.09 20.96 24.55
C GLU A 395 31.92 20.26 25.63
N THR A 396 31.35 20.06 26.82
CA THR A 396 32.04 19.48 27.98
C THR A 396 31.38 18.17 28.43
N GLY A 397 31.02 17.32 27.47
CA GLY A 397 30.52 15.95 27.69
C GLY A 397 29.00 15.80 27.84
N GLY A 398 28.26 16.91 27.75
CA GLY A 398 26.81 16.94 27.80
C GLY A 398 26.25 16.67 29.19
N ARG A 399 24.92 16.65 29.29
CA ARG A 399 24.19 16.37 30.54
C ARG A 399 23.26 15.18 30.35
N SER A 400 23.81 13.99 30.43
CA SER A 400 23.04 12.74 30.30
C SER A 400 22.14 12.53 31.51
N SER A 401 20.87 12.21 31.24
CA SER A 401 19.89 11.84 32.26
C SER A 401 19.59 10.35 32.13
N PRO A 402 19.94 9.52 33.13
CA PRO A 402 19.61 8.09 33.12
C PRO A 402 18.11 7.84 32.98
N TRP A 403 17.28 8.75 33.49
CA TRP A 403 15.83 8.69 33.37
C TRP A 403 15.39 8.86 31.90
N ILE A 404 15.86 9.92 31.22
CA ILE A 404 15.55 10.15 29.79
C ILE A 404 16.10 9.00 28.94
N GLN A 405 17.33 8.55 29.19
CA GLN A 405 17.96 7.47 28.43
C GLN A 405 17.18 6.14 28.52
N LYS A 406 16.52 5.85 29.66
CA LYS A 406 15.75 4.62 29.89
C LYS A 406 14.28 4.69 29.47
N TRP A 407 13.81 5.81 28.90
CA TRP A 407 12.42 5.92 28.45
C TRP A 407 12.02 4.78 27.50
N SER A 408 10.83 4.21 27.71
CA SER A 408 10.25 3.18 26.83
C SER A 408 10.09 3.66 25.39
N TRP A 409 9.98 4.97 25.18
CA TRP A 409 9.91 5.61 23.88
C TRP A 409 11.04 5.20 22.92
N TRP A 410 12.28 5.15 23.42
CA TRP A 410 13.44 4.76 22.59
C TRP A 410 13.38 3.29 22.18
N ARG A 411 12.81 2.42 23.01
CA ARG A 411 12.56 1.01 22.65
C ARG A 411 11.50 0.91 21.55
N HIS A 412 10.43 1.72 21.61
CA HIS A 412 9.43 1.77 20.54
C HIS A 412 10.01 2.28 19.22
N LEU A 413 10.84 3.34 19.27
CA LEU A 413 11.53 3.83 18.06
C LEU A 413 12.45 2.77 17.47
N ARG A 414 13.26 2.12 18.32
CA ARG A 414 14.16 1.03 17.91
C ARG A 414 13.41 -0.20 17.42
N ASN A 415 12.19 -0.48 17.87
CA ASN A 415 11.41 -1.64 17.42
C ASN A 415 10.57 -1.30 16.17
N TYR A 416 10.28 -0.02 15.95
CA TYR A 416 9.64 0.46 14.73
C TYR A 416 10.45 0.02 13.52
N PHE A 417 11.73 0.34 13.51
CA PHE A 417 12.70 -0.26 12.60
C PHE A 417 13.06 -1.64 13.16
N PRO A 418 13.01 -2.76 12.43
CA PRO A 418 13.62 -3.99 12.92
C PRO A 418 15.17 -3.87 12.98
N ALA A 419 15.68 -3.05 13.89
CA ALA A 419 17.09 -2.66 13.96
C ALA A 419 17.94 -3.77 14.58
N ARG A 420 19.05 -4.11 13.92
CA ARG A 420 20.02 -5.09 14.39
C ARG A 420 21.42 -4.53 14.27
N THR A 421 22.24 -4.83 15.27
CA THR A 421 23.66 -4.49 15.28
C THR A 421 24.47 -5.75 15.07
N VAL A 422 25.35 -5.73 14.08
CA VAL A 422 26.23 -6.83 13.71
C VAL A 422 27.66 -6.39 13.97
N LEU A 423 28.37 -7.10 14.83
CA LEU A 423 29.79 -6.89 15.08
C LEU A 423 30.55 -7.85 14.17
N VAL A 424 31.51 -7.34 13.39
CA VAL A 424 32.29 -8.19 12.49
C VAL A 424 33.10 -9.25 13.26
N PRO A 425 33.44 -10.40 12.64
CA PRO A 425 34.31 -11.39 13.26
C PRO A 425 35.63 -10.76 13.75
N GLY A 426 36.01 -11.09 14.98
CA GLY A 426 37.22 -10.52 15.63
C GLY A 426 37.02 -9.17 16.30
N PHE A 427 35.81 -8.60 16.30
CA PHE A 427 35.52 -7.32 16.95
C PHE A 427 35.70 -7.42 18.48
N LYS A 428 36.70 -6.70 18.99
CA LYS A 428 36.99 -6.54 20.42
C LYS A 428 37.25 -5.08 20.74
N LEU A 429 36.61 -4.59 21.79
CA LEU A 429 36.89 -3.28 22.36
C LEU A 429 37.64 -3.44 23.68
N ASP A 430 38.65 -2.59 23.87
CA ASP A 430 39.38 -2.40 25.11
C ASP A 430 38.68 -1.30 25.93
N PRO A 431 38.16 -1.61 27.13
CA PRO A 431 37.53 -0.64 28.01
C PRO A 431 38.41 0.57 28.36
N LYS A 432 39.74 0.47 28.23
CA LYS A 432 40.66 1.57 28.52
C LYS A 432 40.86 2.54 27.35
N LYS A 433 40.36 2.22 26.16
CA LYS A 433 40.47 3.08 24.96
C LYS A 433 39.18 3.86 24.70
N ASN A 434 39.34 4.99 24.02
CA ASN A 434 38.23 5.77 23.50
C ASN A 434 38.05 5.49 22.01
N TYR A 435 36.80 5.49 21.56
CA TYR A 435 36.41 5.07 20.21
C TYR A 435 35.66 6.16 19.47
N PHE A 436 36.02 6.35 18.20
CA PHE A 436 35.33 7.29 17.33
C PHE A 436 34.64 6.53 16.19
N PHE A 437 33.32 6.37 16.31
CA PHE A 437 32.47 5.67 15.36
C PHE A 437 32.07 6.60 14.20
N GLY A 438 32.61 6.32 13.02
CA GLY A 438 32.24 6.99 11.77
C GLY A 438 31.07 6.27 11.11
N CYS A 439 29.86 6.82 11.24
CA CYS A 439 28.61 6.18 10.85
C CYS A 439 28.08 6.65 9.49
N PHE A 440 27.82 5.68 8.60
CA PHE A 440 27.29 5.91 7.25
C PHE A 440 26.13 4.94 6.93
N PRO A 441 25.25 5.28 6.00
CA PRO A 441 25.00 6.63 5.52
C PRO A 441 24.30 7.47 6.61
N HIS A 442 24.29 8.80 6.47
CA HIS A 442 23.53 9.69 7.37
C HIS A 442 22.02 9.60 7.15
N GLY A 443 21.60 9.32 5.91
CA GLY A 443 20.18 9.39 5.52
C GLY A 443 19.62 10.82 5.63
N ILE A 444 18.29 10.94 5.73
CA ILE A 444 17.64 12.23 6.01
C ILE A 444 17.82 12.61 7.48
N ILE A 445 17.52 11.67 8.38
CA ILE A 445 17.85 11.72 9.81
C ILE A 445 18.49 10.36 10.13
N PRO A 446 19.62 10.29 10.84
CA PRO A 446 20.32 9.04 11.10
C PRO A 446 19.56 8.20 12.13
N HIS A 447 18.67 7.33 11.67
CA HIS A 447 17.87 6.42 12.48
C HIS A 447 18.67 5.18 12.89
N GLY A 448 19.52 4.67 12.00
CA GLY A 448 20.34 3.49 12.17
C GLY A 448 21.30 3.59 13.34
N PRO A 449 22.28 4.52 13.31
CA PRO A 449 23.20 4.71 14.43
C PRO A 449 22.48 5.00 15.75
N PHE A 450 21.39 5.78 15.72
CA PHE A 450 20.59 6.06 16.93
C PHE A 450 19.93 4.78 17.50
N SER A 451 19.34 3.95 16.63
CA SER A 451 18.65 2.72 17.02
C SER A 451 19.63 1.62 17.45
N SER A 452 20.80 1.55 16.81
CA SER A 452 21.77 0.47 16.96
C SER A 452 22.87 0.74 18.00
N LEU A 453 23.25 2.00 18.23
CA LEU A 453 24.35 2.34 19.16
C LEU A 453 23.86 3.00 20.44
N LEU A 454 22.75 3.75 20.39
CA LEU A 454 22.32 4.60 21.51
C LEU A 454 21.03 4.17 22.19
N SER A 455 20.18 3.40 21.51
CA SER A 455 18.90 2.99 22.10
C SER A 455 19.10 1.94 23.20
N PRO A 456 18.24 1.88 24.22
CA PRO A 456 18.41 0.90 25.30
C PRO A 456 18.36 -0.54 24.80
N GLY A 457 19.30 -1.36 25.28
CA GLY A 457 19.33 -2.80 25.04
C GLY A 457 19.88 -3.21 23.67
N THR A 458 20.76 -2.40 23.07
CA THR A 458 21.48 -2.76 21.84
C THR A 458 22.51 -3.85 22.09
N THR A 459 22.87 -4.60 21.05
CA THR A 459 23.89 -5.66 21.13
C THR A 459 25.23 -5.11 21.63
N LEU A 460 25.62 -3.92 21.18
CA LEU A 460 26.86 -3.29 21.63
C LEU A 460 26.84 -2.99 23.14
N GLN A 461 25.73 -2.44 23.65
CA GLN A 461 25.57 -2.17 25.09
C GLN A 461 25.54 -3.46 25.93
N GLN A 462 24.98 -4.55 25.39
CA GLN A 462 24.93 -5.84 26.09
C GLN A 462 26.31 -6.50 26.18
N ILE A 463 27.12 -6.40 25.13
CA ILE A 463 28.47 -7.01 25.08
C ILE A 463 29.49 -6.11 25.81
N TYR A 464 29.36 -4.79 25.70
CA TYR A 464 30.26 -3.81 26.30
C TYR A 464 29.49 -2.82 27.19
N PRO A 465 29.00 -3.24 28.37
CA PRO A 465 28.19 -2.39 29.25
C PRO A 465 28.98 -1.20 29.82
N GLU A 466 30.32 -1.34 29.94
CA GLU A 466 31.24 -0.29 30.38
C GLU A 466 31.40 0.84 29.33
N LEU A 467 31.10 0.56 28.05
CA LEU A 467 31.28 1.53 26.97
C LEU A 467 30.12 2.54 26.95
N THR A 468 30.44 3.80 27.25
CA THR A 468 29.48 4.89 27.15
C THR A 468 29.55 5.54 25.78
N VAL A 469 28.55 5.26 24.92
CA VAL A 469 28.44 5.87 23.59
C VAL A 469 27.61 7.16 23.62
N LYS A 470 28.20 8.25 23.11
CA LYS A 470 27.56 9.56 22.91
C LYS A 470 27.28 9.79 21.42
N ILE A 471 26.23 10.53 21.12
CA ILE A 471 25.93 10.97 19.74
C ILE A 471 26.34 12.42 19.58
N ALA A 472 26.93 12.77 18.44
CA ALA A 472 27.37 14.11 18.13
C ALA A 472 26.48 14.76 17.05
N PRO A 473 25.26 15.25 17.39
CA PRO A 473 24.43 15.99 16.46
C PRO A 473 24.98 17.39 16.18
N MET A 474 24.36 18.05 15.19
CA MET A 474 24.66 19.42 14.80
C MET A 474 24.47 20.42 15.95
N GLU A 475 25.34 21.43 16.06
CA GLU A 475 25.38 22.39 17.16
C GLU A 475 24.06 23.17 17.37
N GLN A 476 23.32 23.41 16.29
CA GLN A 476 22.06 24.15 16.29
C GLN A 476 21.01 23.50 17.19
N PHE A 477 21.03 22.18 17.36
CA PHE A 477 20.10 21.49 18.29
C PHE A 477 20.30 21.91 19.75
N PHE A 478 21.49 22.41 20.12
CA PHE A 478 21.79 22.88 21.48
C PHE A 478 21.41 24.34 21.72
N HIS A 479 20.92 25.05 20.70
CA HIS A 479 20.38 26.41 20.82
C HIS A 479 18.85 26.44 20.76
N LEU A 480 18.21 25.34 20.35
CA LEU A 480 16.76 25.26 20.20
C LEU A 480 16.08 24.87 21.54
N PRO A 481 15.17 25.72 22.08
CA PRO A 481 14.37 25.44 23.27
C PRO A 481 13.74 24.04 23.26
N PHE A 482 13.73 23.38 24.43
CA PHE A 482 13.19 22.04 24.69
C PHE A 482 13.89 20.88 23.97
N VAL A 483 14.16 20.99 22.66
CA VAL A 483 14.91 19.98 21.89
C VAL A 483 16.31 19.81 22.48
N ARG A 484 16.98 20.92 22.83
CA ARG A 484 18.25 20.95 23.54
C ARG A 484 18.27 20.03 24.77
N GLU A 485 17.24 20.10 25.60
CA GLU A 485 17.17 19.35 26.86
C GLU A 485 17.01 17.85 26.62
N LEU A 486 16.23 17.48 25.60
CA LEU A 486 16.07 16.08 25.19
C LEU A 486 17.37 15.54 24.59
N VAL A 487 18.05 16.32 23.74
CA VAL A 487 19.33 15.93 23.13
C VAL A 487 20.40 15.76 24.21
N LEU A 488 20.60 16.76 25.10
CA LEU A 488 21.55 16.66 26.22
C LEU A 488 21.20 15.48 27.12
N GLY A 489 19.93 15.37 27.53
CA GLY A 489 19.41 14.33 28.39
C GLY A 489 19.62 12.92 27.83
N LYS A 490 19.48 12.74 26.52
CA LYS A 490 19.76 11.45 25.86
C LYS A 490 21.26 11.12 25.80
N GLY A 491 22.13 12.10 26.01
CA GLY A 491 23.58 11.97 25.93
C GLY A 491 24.19 12.50 24.63
N GLY A 492 23.51 13.45 23.98
CA GLY A 492 24.05 14.19 22.85
C GLY A 492 25.09 15.22 23.29
N ILE A 493 26.12 15.37 22.47
CA ILE A 493 27.19 16.37 22.59
C ILE A 493 27.32 17.14 21.26
N SER A 494 27.95 18.31 21.25
CA SER A 494 28.18 19.03 19.98
C SER A 494 29.13 18.23 19.08
N CYS A 495 28.92 18.29 17.76
CA CYS A 495 29.89 17.78 16.78
C CYS A 495 31.10 18.71 16.56
N SER A 496 31.22 19.79 17.34
CA SER A 496 32.38 20.68 17.30
C SER A 496 33.67 19.95 17.69
N ALA A 497 34.79 20.35 17.08
CA ALA A 497 36.09 19.73 17.36
C ALA A 497 36.44 19.76 18.86
N LYS A 498 36.10 20.85 19.55
CA LYS A 498 36.31 21.01 20.99
C LYS A 498 35.56 19.96 21.81
N SER A 499 34.29 19.74 21.51
CA SER A 499 33.44 18.73 22.15
C SER A 499 33.94 17.31 21.91
N LEU A 500 34.27 17.00 20.64
CA LEU A 500 34.78 15.69 20.25
C LEU A 500 36.13 15.39 20.92
N THR A 501 37.06 16.35 20.91
CA THR A 501 38.34 16.22 21.60
C THR A 501 38.14 16.02 23.10
N TYR A 502 37.30 16.83 23.76
CA TYR A 502 37.03 16.70 25.19
C TYR A 502 36.57 15.30 25.59
N MET A 503 35.70 14.68 24.80
CA MET A 503 35.22 13.32 25.07
C MET A 503 36.24 12.23 24.73
N LEU A 504 36.99 12.39 23.64
CA LEU A 504 37.92 11.37 23.16
C LEU A 504 39.28 11.39 23.88
N THR A 505 39.61 12.44 24.63
CA THR A 505 40.82 12.52 25.47
C THR A 505 40.56 12.19 26.94
N ARG A 506 39.39 11.64 27.28
CA ARG A 506 39.06 11.26 28.65
C ARG A 506 40.04 10.17 29.14
N PRO A 507 40.73 10.40 30.27
CA PRO A 507 41.77 9.50 30.75
C PRO A 507 41.20 8.18 31.28
N GLU A 508 39.91 8.16 31.64
CA GLU A 508 39.26 6.96 32.18
C GLU A 508 39.07 5.86 31.12
N GLY A 509 39.11 6.20 29.83
CA GLY A 509 38.77 5.28 28.74
C GLY A 509 37.27 4.95 28.70
N GLY A 510 36.86 4.08 27.78
CA GLY A 510 35.49 3.55 27.77
C GLY A 510 34.45 4.51 27.18
N PHE A 511 34.88 5.56 26.49
CA PHE A 511 33.98 6.48 25.80
C PHE A 511 33.96 6.23 24.29
N GLY A 512 32.74 6.15 23.75
CA GLY A 512 32.48 6.11 22.32
C GLY A 512 31.82 7.40 21.85
N VAL A 513 32.24 7.96 20.71
CA VAL A 513 31.52 9.05 20.05
C VAL A 513 31.05 8.62 18.67
N SER A 514 29.75 8.70 18.43
CA SER A 514 29.12 8.42 17.13
C SER A 514 28.87 9.73 16.38
N LEU A 515 29.44 9.82 15.19
CA LEU A 515 29.26 10.93 14.26
C LEU A 515 29.00 10.37 12.86
N SER A 516 28.17 11.07 12.09
CA SER A 516 28.00 10.82 10.66
C SER A 516 28.72 11.89 9.84
N PRO A 517 29.96 11.65 9.35
CA PRO A 517 30.80 12.68 8.74
C PRO A 517 30.22 13.36 7.50
N GLY A 518 29.38 12.66 6.74
CA GLY A 518 28.70 13.22 5.56
C GLY A 518 27.67 14.30 5.91
N GLY A 519 27.07 14.21 7.11
CA GLY A 519 26.13 15.20 7.66
C GLY A 519 24.99 15.58 6.71
N ALA A 520 24.54 16.84 6.81
CA ALA A 520 23.44 17.38 6.01
C ALA A 520 23.71 17.45 4.48
N ALA A 521 24.97 17.27 4.05
CA ALA A 521 25.30 17.21 2.62
C ALA A 521 24.87 15.87 2.00
N GLU A 522 24.87 14.80 2.78
CA GLU A 522 24.49 13.46 2.35
C GLU A 522 22.97 13.30 2.22
N THR A 523 22.20 14.12 2.95
CA THR A 523 20.73 14.15 2.90
C THR A 523 20.17 14.39 1.49
N MET A 524 20.87 15.13 0.61
CA MET A 524 20.43 15.33 -0.79
C MET A 524 20.55 14.07 -1.66
N TYR A 525 21.38 13.12 -1.24
CA TYR A 525 21.63 11.87 -1.95
C TYR A 525 20.92 10.67 -1.32
N ALA A 526 20.33 10.83 -0.14
CA ALA A 526 19.61 9.79 0.58
C ALA A 526 18.33 9.37 -0.18
N ARG A 527 18.47 8.37 -1.05
CA ARG A 527 17.41 7.81 -1.88
C ARG A 527 17.49 6.29 -1.85
N PRO A 528 16.35 5.58 -1.94
CA PRO A 528 16.37 4.13 -1.93
C PRO A 528 17.29 3.54 -3.01
N GLY A 529 18.11 2.57 -2.62
CA GLY A 529 19.09 1.89 -3.48
C GLY A 529 20.28 2.75 -3.96
N GLN A 530 20.36 4.04 -3.64
CA GLN A 530 21.49 4.90 -4.04
C GLN A 530 22.49 5.08 -2.90
N HIS A 531 23.47 4.16 -2.81
CA HIS A 531 24.51 4.20 -1.79
C HIS A 531 25.59 5.24 -2.11
N LYS A 532 25.26 6.54 -1.93
CA LYS A 532 26.16 7.66 -2.17
C LYS A 532 26.57 8.32 -0.86
N LEU A 533 27.86 8.29 -0.53
CA LEU A 533 28.39 8.88 0.71
C LEU A 533 29.19 10.14 0.41
N VAL A 534 29.05 11.17 1.25
CA VAL A 534 29.90 12.37 1.17
C VAL A 534 31.09 12.18 2.11
N LEU A 535 32.19 11.66 1.58
CA LEU A 535 33.35 11.23 2.37
C LEU A 535 34.70 11.59 1.76
N LYS A 536 34.86 11.67 0.44
CA LYS A 536 36.19 11.81 -0.22
C LYS A 536 37.04 12.94 0.34
N HIS A 537 36.40 14.07 0.65
CA HIS A 537 37.07 15.27 1.14
C HIS A 537 36.80 15.55 2.64
N ARG A 538 36.08 14.68 3.35
CA ARG A 538 35.66 14.89 4.75
C ARG A 538 36.68 14.33 5.74
N LYS A 539 37.86 14.94 5.81
CA LYS A 539 39.00 14.43 6.62
C LYS A 539 39.04 14.91 8.08
N GLY A 540 38.10 15.79 8.49
CA GLY A 540 38.13 16.42 9.81
C GLY A 540 38.00 15.44 11.00
N PHE A 541 37.17 14.41 10.87
CA PHE A 541 37.01 13.41 11.94
C PHE A 541 38.28 12.55 12.12
N VAL A 542 38.98 12.25 11.02
CA VAL A 542 40.27 11.54 11.03
C VAL A 542 41.34 12.39 11.72
N LYS A 543 41.40 13.68 11.41
CA LYS A 543 42.29 14.64 12.09
C LYS A 543 42.06 14.66 13.60
N ILE A 544 40.80 14.61 14.05
CA ILE A 544 40.46 14.55 15.49
C ILE A 544 40.92 13.22 16.10
N ALA A 545 40.70 12.09 15.42
CA ALA A 545 41.17 10.80 15.91
C ALA A 545 42.71 10.78 16.07
N LEU A 546 43.47 11.30 15.11
CA LEU A 546 44.92 11.46 15.22
C LEU A 546 45.33 12.31 16.42
N LYS A 547 44.68 13.47 16.62
CA LYS A 547 44.98 14.36 17.75
C LYS A 547 44.69 13.76 19.12
N THR A 548 43.73 12.85 19.19
CA THR A 548 43.25 12.26 20.45
C THR A 548 43.82 10.87 20.72
N GLY A 549 44.28 10.15 19.69
CA GLY A 549 44.65 8.74 19.77
C GLY A 549 43.45 7.80 19.90
N ALA A 550 42.23 8.29 19.64
CA ALA A 550 41.04 7.46 19.70
C ALA A 550 40.95 6.52 18.48
N SER A 551 40.63 5.25 18.72
CA SER A 551 40.53 4.26 17.64
C SER A 551 39.31 4.57 16.76
N LEU A 552 39.52 4.67 15.45
CA LEU A 552 38.46 4.93 14.47
C LEU A 552 37.71 3.65 14.15
N VAL A 553 36.38 3.68 14.19
CA VAL A 553 35.54 2.51 13.91
C VAL A 553 34.62 2.81 12.74
N PRO A 554 34.79 2.14 11.57
CA PRO A 554 33.85 2.28 10.46
C PRO A 554 32.53 1.58 10.78
N VAL A 555 31.42 2.30 10.63
CA VAL A 555 30.07 1.76 10.86
C VAL A 555 29.21 2.02 9.64
N PHE A 556 28.58 0.98 9.12
CA PHE A 556 27.68 1.08 7.96
C PHE A 556 26.28 0.55 8.32
N THR A 557 25.22 1.29 7.97
CA THR A 557 23.82 0.87 8.18
C THR A 557 23.10 0.64 6.85
N PHE A 558 22.75 -0.62 6.58
CA PHE A 558 21.89 -0.99 5.46
C PHE A 558 20.42 -0.69 5.81
N GLY A 559 19.65 -0.20 4.83
CA GLY A 559 18.23 0.19 4.97
C GLY A 559 17.99 1.68 5.30
N GLU A 560 19.03 2.41 5.72
CA GLU A 560 18.92 3.81 6.19
C GLU A 560 18.41 4.77 5.11
N ILE A 561 18.84 4.59 3.86
CA ILE A 561 18.43 5.42 2.71
C ILE A 561 17.07 5.01 2.13
N ASP A 562 16.51 3.88 2.57
CA ASP A 562 15.22 3.35 2.10
C ASP A 562 14.04 3.85 2.96
N LEU A 563 14.33 4.61 4.02
CA LEU A 563 13.33 5.12 4.97
C LEU A 563 12.43 6.21 4.38
N PHE A 564 12.89 6.93 3.36
CA PHE A 564 12.15 8.01 2.72
C PHE A 564 12.43 8.06 1.23
N ASP A 565 11.42 8.42 0.44
CA ASP A 565 11.64 8.94 -0.92
C ASP A 565 11.89 10.45 -0.88
N GLN A 566 12.32 11.00 -2.02
CA GLN A 566 12.42 12.44 -2.22
C GLN A 566 11.68 12.86 -3.50
N ILE A 567 10.99 13.99 -3.46
CA ILE A 567 10.31 14.57 -4.62
C ILE A 567 11.35 15.01 -5.65
N GLN A 568 11.29 14.44 -6.85
CA GLN A 568 12.18 14.80 -7.97
C GLN A 568 11.46 15.74 -8.92
N HIS A 569 11.60 17.05 -8.69
CA HIS A 569 11.15 18.06 -9.64
C HIS A 569 12.22 19.16 -9.78
N PRO A 570 12.61 19.57 -11.01
CA PRO A 570 13.66 20.56 -11.20
C PRO A 570 13.46 21.86 -10.42
N LEU A 571 12.21 22.33 -10.31
CA LEU A 571 11.87 23.52 -9.52
C LEU A 571 12.07 23.31 -8.02
N VAL A 572 11.73 22.12 -7.50
CA VAL A 572 11.95 21.76 -6.10
C VAL A 572 13.44 21.73 -5.81
N CYS A 573 14.24 21.10 -6.67
CA CYS A 573 15.70 21.08 -6.53
C CYS A 573 16.30 22.50 -6.51
N ARG A 574 15.87 23.39 -7.42
CA ARG A 574 16.32 24.80 -7.45
C ARG A 574 15.95 25.53 -6.16
N PHE A 575 14.73 25.32 -5.66
CA PHE A 575 14.27 25.90 -4.41
C PHE A 575 15.05 25.38 -3.20
N GLN A 576 15.32 24.07 -3.12
CA GLN A 576 16.13 23.47 -2.06
C GLN A 576 17.57 24.01 -2.08
N LEU A 577 18.16 24.19 -3.27
CA LEU A 577 19.50 24.79 -3.41
C LEU A 577 19.50 26.27 -3.02
N PHE A 578 18.46 27.01 -3.36
CA PHE A 578 18.27 28.40 -2.91
C PHE A 578 18.19 28.49 -1.38
N LEU A 579 17.36 27.67 -0.75
CA LEU A 579 17.26 27.62 0.71
C LEU A 579 18.57 27.20 1.36
N LYS A 580 19.29 26.24 0.78
CA LYS A 580 20.63 25.84 1.24
C LYS A 580 21.61 26.99 1.19
N LYS A 581 21.58 27.82 0.13
CA LYS A 581 22.45 29.00 0.01
C LYS A 581 22.08 30.09 1.03
N LEU A 582 20.79 30.27 1.32
CA LEU A 582 20.30 31.30 2.25
C LEU A 582 20.54 30.92 3.72
N PHE A 583 20.19 29.69 4.10
CA PHE A 583 20.16 29.25 5.50
C PHE A 583 21.32 28.32 5.88
N HIS A 584 22.21 27.99 4.94
CA HIS A 584 23.30 27.00 5.13
C HIS A 584 22.78 25.64 5.62
N PHE A 585 21.50 25.35 5.39
CA PHE A 585 20.80 24.16 5.85
C PHE A 585 20.02 23.52 4.69
N THR A 586 20.11 22.20 4.56
CA THR A 586 19.49 21.45 3.47
C THR A 586 18.05 21.07 3.85
N PHE A 587 17.07 21.55 3.09
CA PHE A 587 15.67 21.11 3.22
C PHE A 587 15.37 19.99 2.23
N ALA A 588 15.61 18.73 2.60
CA ALA A 588 14.99 17.62 1.86
C ALA A 588 13.48 17.62 2.12
N LEU A 589 12.67 17.36 1.09
CA LEU A 589 11.24 17.10 1.23
C LEU A 589 11.04 15.57 1.26
N PRO A 590 11.07 14.93 2.44
CA PRO A 590 10.89 13.50 2.54
C PRO A 590 9.46 13.10 2.20
N LEU A 591 9.34 11.98 1.48
CA LEU A 591 8.11 11.25 1.28
C LEU A 591 8.21 9.91 2.02
N GLY A 592 7.64 9.86 3.20
CA GLY A 592 7.52 8.67 4.03
C GLY A 592 6.11 8.11 4.04
N SER A 593 5.71 7.59 5.20
CA SER A 593 4.38 7.08 5.53
C SER A 593 3.60 8.07 6.40
N GLY A 594 2.29 7.87 6.51
CA GLY A 594 1.41 8.51 7.49
C GLY A 594 1.05 7.56 8.64
N PHE A 595 0.32 8.07 9.63
CA PHE A 595 -0.11 7.27 10.78
C PHE A 595 -1.10 6.14 10.43
N PHE A 596 -1.86 6.34 9.36
CA PHE A 596 -2.94 5.43 8.94
C PHE A 596 -2.73 4.88 7.53
N GLN A 597 -1.60 5.19 6.88
CA GLN A 597 -1.28 4.75 5.52
C GLN A 597 0.22 4.84 5.24
N THR A 598 0.73 4.10 4.26
CA THR A 598 2.17 3.99 3.96
C THR A 598 2.61 4.62 2.64
N SER A 599 1.68 5.25 1.91
CA SER A 599 1.94 5.84 0.59
C SER A 599 2.56 7.23 0.60
N PHE A 600 2.21 8.09 1.56
CA PHE A 600 2.77 9.44 1.66
C PHE A 600 2.80 9.93 3.11
N GLY A 601 3.59 10.94 3.43
CA GLY A 601 3.64 11.52 4.78
C GLY A 601 5.06 11.78 5.25
N LEU A 602 5.20 12.06 6.54
CA LEU A 602 6.46 12.49 7.16
C LEU A 602 7.06 11.43 8.10
N ILE A 603 6.36 10.31 8.34
CA ILE A 603 6.88 9.23 9.18
C ILE A 603 7.83 8.39 8.33
N PRO A 604 9.03 8.04 8.81
CA PRO A 604 9.92 7.14 8.07
C PRO A 604 9.23 5.81 7.78
N ARG A 605 9.52 5.20 6.64
CA ARG A 605 8.98 3.89 6.28
C ARG A 605 9.50 2.83 7.23
N ARG A 606 8.65 1.85 7.51
CA ARG A 606 9.01 0.72 8.37
C ARG A 606 9.89 -0.28 7.61
N LYS A 607 11.21 -0.09 7.66
CA LYS A 607 12.21 -0.96 7.04
C LYS A 607 13.21 -1.47 8.08
N PRO A 608 13.76 -2.69 7.92
CA PRO A 608 14.82 -3.19 8.79
C PRO A 608 16.08 -2.33 8.62
N LEU A 609 16.79 -2.13 9.73
CA LEU A 609 18.07 -1.41 9.75
C LEU A 609 19.16 -2.36 10.24
N PHE A 610 20.14 -2.64 9.40
CA PHE A 610 21.26 -3.53 9.76
C PHE A 610 22.52 -2.70 9.89
N THR A 611 22.91 -2.39 11.13
CA THR A 611 24.13 -1.62 11.42
C THR A 611 25.28 -2.58 11.66
N VAL A 612 26.20 -2.62 10.70
CA VAL A 612 27.44 -3.39 10.79
C VAL A 612 28.54 -2.50 11.35
N VAL A 613 29.18 -2.95 12.43
CA VAL A 613 30.29 -2.27 13.10
C VAL A 613 31.58 -2.99 12.73
N GLY A 614 32.46 -2.32 11.98
CA GLY A 614 33.75 -2.84 11.54
C GLY A 614 34.79 -2.87 12.65
N LEU A 615 35.96 -3.43 12.35
CA LEU A 615 37.08 -3.50 13.30
C LEU A 615 37.62 -2.10 13.64
N PRO A 616 38.03 -1.85 14.89
CA PRO A 616 38.69 -0.61 15.26
C PRO A 616 40.03 -0.47 14.55
N ILE A 617 40.27 0.69 13.94
CA ILE A 617 41.56 1.14 13.46
C ILE A 617 42.24 1.85 14.63
N ASP A 618 43.25 1.22 15.21
CA ASP A 618 44.07 1.87 16.23
C ASP A 618 44.84 3.05 15.63
N VAL A 619 44.82 4.17 16.36
CA VAL A 619 45.41 5.43 15.94
C VAL A 619 46.42 5.85 17.01
N VAL A 620 47.66 6.09 16.59
CA VAL A 620 48.68 6.66 17.46
C VAL A 620 48.44 8.17 17.57
N ARG A 621 48.50 8.70 18.79
CA ARG A 621 48.24 10.12 19.03
C ARG A 621 49.36 10.98 18.43
N VAL A 622 48.99 11.93 17.57
CA VAL A 622 49.86 12.93 16.97
C VAL A 622 49.29 14.32 17.24
N GLU A 623 50.02 15.18 17.95
CA GLU A 623 49.52 16.49 18.39
C GLU A 623 49.22 17.43 17.21
N ASN A 624 50.11 17.44 16.22
CA ASN A 624 50.01 18.21 14.99
C ASN A 624 50.19 17.30 13.77
N PRO A 625 49.13 16.56 13.39
CA PRO A 625 49.21 15.61 12.29
C PRO A 625 49.41 16.33 10.96
N THR A 626 50.31 15.81 10.14
CA THR A 626 50.56 16.30 8.77
C THR A 626 49.41 15.93 7.85
N GLN A 627 49.32 16.59 6.68
CA GLN A 627 48.27 16.25 5.71
C GLN A 627 48.43 14.83 5.16
N GLU A 628 49.67 14.33 5.06
CA GLU A 628 49.98 12.97 4.60
C GLU A 628 49.47 11.92 5.59
N GLU A 629 49.72 12.09 6.89
CA GLU A 629 49.21 11.19 7.94
C GLU A 629 47.67 11.16 7.97
N ILE A 630 47.04 12.32 7.80
CA ILE A 630 45.58 12.44 7.71
C ILE A 630 45.07 11.68 6.48
N ASP A 631 45.73 11.81 5.34
CA ASP A 631 45.34 11.20 4.09
C ASP A 631 45.51 9.68 4.12
N GLU A 632 46.61 9.19 4.67
CA GLU A 632 46.88 7.76 4.83
C GLU A 632 45.83 7.10 5.72
N LEU A 633 45.56 7.67 6.90
CA LEU A 633 44.55 7.13 7.82
C LEU A 633 43.14 7.22 7.22
N HIS A 634 42.83 8.29 6.49
CA HIS A 634 41.55 8.44 5.79
C HIS A 634 41.38 7.40 4.67
N GLN A 635 42.43 7.12 3.90
CA GLN A 635 42.40 6.06 2.88
C GLN A 635 42.24 4.68 3.52
N LYS A 636 42.92 4.40 4.63
CA LYS A 636 42.76 3.17 5.41
C LYS A 636 41.31 3.02 5.90
N PHE A 637 40.72 4.09 6.42
CA PHE A 637 39.31 4.12 6.84
C PHE A 637 38.36 3.86 5.67
N ILE A 638 38.54 4.54 4.53
CA ILE A 638 37.72 4.32 3.33
C ILE A 638 37.82 2.87 2.86
N LYS A 639 39.02 2.31 2.78
CA LYS A 639 39.25 0.92 2.34
C LYS A 639 38.48 -0.06 3.23
N GLN A 640 38.53 0.13 4.55
CA GLN A 640 37.76 -0.71 5.48
C GLN A 640 36.24 -0.51 5.34
N LEU A 641 35.76 0.72 5.17
CA LEU A 641 34.34 1.00 4.98
C LEU A 641 33.78 0.38 3.68
N VAL A 642 34.53 0.50 2.58
CA VAL A 642 34.18 -0.10 1.28
C VAL A 642 34.21 -1.62 1.36
N HIS A 643 35.21 -2.19 2.04
CA HIS A 643 35.26 -3.63 2.29
C HIS A 643 34.04 -4.09 3.11
N LEU A 644 33.73 -3.38 4.20
CA LEU A 644 32.56 -3.64 5.04
C LEU A 644 31.26 -3.64 4.22
N PHE A 645 31.08 -2.64 3.36
CA PHE A 645 29.93 -2.59 2.46
C PHE A 645 29.89 -3.79 1.50
N ASN A 646 30.98 -4.06 0.80
CA ASN A 646 31.03 -5.12 -0.22
C ASN A 646 30.88 -6.53 0.36
N THR A 647 31.34 -6.76 1.58
CA THR A 647 31.15 -8.05 2.27
C THR A 647 29.70 -8.27 2.66
N TYR A 648 29.07 -7.28 3.29
CA TYR A 648 27.75 -7.45 3.90
C TYR A 648 26.58 -7.04 3.00
N LYS A 649 26.82 -6.47 1.81
CA LYS A 649 25.73 -6.10 0.88
C LYS A 649 24.91 -7.31 0.44
N TYR A 650 25.52 -8.49 0.32
CA TYR A 650 24.85 -9.73 -0.08
C TYR A 650 23.88 -10.26 0.98
N ASP A 651 24.09 -9.90 2.25
CA ASP A 651 23.23 -10.35 3.35
C ASP A 651 21.98 -9.46 3.51
N TYR A 652 22.08 -8.17 3.14
CA TYR A 652 21.11 -7.16 3.55
C TYR A 652 20.48 -6.35 2.42
N LEU A 653 21.01 -6.40 1.19
CA LEU A 653 20.41 -5.74 0.02
C LEU A 653 19.63 -6.72 -0.84
N VAL A 654 18.56 -6.23 -1.47
CA VAL A 654 17.71 -7.04 -2.37
C VAL A 654 18.42 -7.32 -3.71
N ASP A 655 19.19 -6.36 -4.21
CA ASP A 655 19.96 -6.48 -5.45
C ASP A 655 21.42 -6.06 -5.19
N PRO A 656 22.23 -6.95 -4.59
CA PRO A 656 23.60 -6.64 -4.20
C PRO A 656 24.55 -6.46 -5.40
N GLU A 657 24.23 -7.03 -6.56
CA GLU A 657 25.04 -6.93 -7.77
C GLU A 657 24.91 -5.55 -8.43
N ALA A 658 23.69 -5.01 -8.51
CA ALA A 658 23.48 -3.64 -9.01
C ALA A 658 23.88 -2.56 -8.00
N SER A 659 24.07 -2.92 -6.73
CA SER A 659 24.39 -1.98 -5.64
C SER A 659 25.88 -1.65 -5.58
N VAL A 660 26.22 -0.40 -5.91
CA VAL A 660 27.59 0.14 -5.85
C VAL A 660 27.66 1.30 -4.85
N LEU A 661 28.70 1.29 -4.00
CA LEU A 661 28.99 2.38 -3.09
C LEU A 661 29.75 3.50 -3.82
N GLU A 662 29.08 4.64 -4.05
CA GLU A 662 29.68 5.82 -4.65
C GLU A 662 30.17 6.77 -3.56
N LEU A 663 31.47 7.09 -3.56
CA LEU A 663 32.04 8.08 -2.66
C LEU A 663 32.12 9.44 -3.38
N LYS A 664 31.60 10.49 -2.74
CA LYS A 664 31.64 11.88 -3.20
C LYS A 664 32.50 12.76 -2.31
#